data_AF-A0A137QF01-F1
#
_entry.id   AF-A0A137QF01-F1
#
_cell.length_a   1.000
_cell.length_b   1.000
_cell.length_c   1.000
_cell.angle_alpha   90.00
_cell.angle_beta   90.00
_cell.angle_gamma   90.00
#
_symmetry.space_group_name_H-M   'P 1'
#
loop_
_entity.id
_entity.type
_entity.pdbx_description
1 polymer ?
#
loop_
_entity_poly.entity_id
_entity_poly.type
_entity_poly.pdbx_seq_one_letter_code
_entity_poly.pdbx_strand_id
1 'polypeptide(L)'
;MIWLYGPAGVGKSAIAQTFAEVAKEQKRLGAAFFFSNYRHEEKRRSDPLRLVPTIAYQLASQSSVYQHTVAQQIASDPAIFTTDLQMQFRKLIIEPFVQLSSQNVQLFNDGQGPYVVVIDGLDEANSDEAQRELMELIKTATKKPGSPLIWLVCSRPEPHIAYVVTQPDFATTCGKEELVINESKEDVELFLHSRFREIRHRYNLVISVPAGDAWPSENDFNTIVKEVNGYFVLGSTVVRIVEDPNVGDPEAQLASVLRMLQGMRITGLVKPLDVLDTFYARILRKVSDHILPVTKRILAICAYPDLFSYLNLTTERVQLLLLLRPAEFHNAIRKLYSVVDIPPDEEASERHLTFFHKSFGDYLRDVNRSGNFSISQDQARSLWPEAYDLLWVKLTRQHESSHFMECKSIPSIYSDIWLTNIDLDVYEALTNEFNFGLFAYEADELWDPYYANAVTRIVDLSRDAKVPTGFVRTEAIRDDVADMKLLHHLSLLTKGRRINPLDLQNDNPFEMLTQRDPAAAFFIVGRGWKSALAVLVKGSGKTVAFGREFPDSGRNPRGFAIKHYTEDGNYDVVGLNWPIFFCRDPIQGPDVIRSRQRNPKNFLLDYNSLFDFLANVPESNHAGLMFFSDHGTLRGRRFMHGYGCHTFRWVNNAGQFVYVKYPDYCDEAGRRDFTWPEAVRMSGEEPDFAKRDLWAAIERGETLTWTMKVQLMPPQEADPDKLGFDPFDITKVWSRDRFPVFGRLVLSKNPDDYYRDVEQAAFSPGAMVPGIADSPDPLLQFRMFFYHDAQYHRLASTNIHQIPVNCPFMARSFSTPNFAGVMRCDANTGSNPHYSPNSFIDKYDRSDVETPYTVSDNIVSRQSHFWSEGKPDKEYEQARHLYLNIMNDRERQAVHSNTAGVLILIDYPQIVQKYLGQLLAIDEDYARGVWEMLLDEEHVTWTAVKDAAKTAVIEGKNEKLRPHAKENKHVGDVPRVPVYN
;
A
#
# COMPACT_ATOMS: atom_id res chain seq x y z
N MET A 1 4.77 -42.52 -20.21
CA MET A 1 5.52 -41.32 -19.77
C MET A 1 7.01 -41.57 -20.00
N ILE A 2 7.81 -40.53 -20.21
CA ILE A 2 9.27 -40.59 -20.15
C ILE A 2 9.77 -39.65 -19.05
N TRP A 3 10.64 -40.16 -18.19
CA TRP A 3 11.39 -39.37 -17.21
C TRP A 3 12.82 -39.19 -17.70
N LEU A 4 13.16 -37.96 -18.08
CA LEU A 4 14.51 -37.57 -18.49
C LEU A 4 15.25 -37.01 -17.26
N TYR A 5 16.27 -37.70 -16.79
CA TYR A 5 16.95 -37.35 -15.55
C TYR A 5 18.46 -37.25 -15.72
N GLY A 6 19.10 -36.54 -14.81
CA GLY A 6 20.55 -36.37 -14.82
C GLY A 6 20.99 -35.28 -13.85
N PRO A 7 22.30 -35.17 -13.58
CA PRO A 7 22.82 -34.21 -12.62
C PRO A 7 22.57 -32.76 -13.04
N ALA A 8 22.79 -31.84 -12.11
CA ALA A 8 22.75 -30.41 -12.36
C ALA A 8 23.59 -30.00 -13.59
N GLY A 9 23.04 -29.17 -14.48
CA GLY A 9 23.83 -28.54 -15.54
C GLY A 9 24.16 -29.40 -16.77
N VAL A 10 23.50 -30.54 -16.98
CA VAL A 10 23.74 -31.43 -18.14
C VAL A 10 22.89 -31.13 -19.37
N GLY A 11 22.12 -30.04 -19.39
CA GLY A 11 21.33 -29.64 -20.57
C GLY A 11 19.87 -30.14 -20.64
N LYS A 12 19.31 -30.70 -19.55
CA LYS A 12 17.91 -31.15 -19.47
C LYS A 12 16.89 -30.15 -20.03
N SER A 13 16.95 -28.90 -19.56
CA SER A 13 16.01 -27.84 -19.97
C SER A 13 16.12 -27.48 -21.45
N ALA A 14 17.33 -27.53 -22.01
CA ALA A 14 17.54 -27.31 -23.43
C ALA A 14 16.89 -28.44 -24.26
N ILE A 15 17.03 -29.69 -23.84
CA ILE A 15 16.36 -30.83 -24.49
C ILE A 15 14.84 -30.72 -24.36
N ALA A 16 14.32 -30.36 -23.18
CA ALA A 16 12.90 -30.17 -22.96
C ALA A 16 12.31 -29.08 -23.86
N GLN A 17 13.03 -27.96 -24.01
CA GLN A 17 12.65 -26.86 -24.89
C GLN A 17 12.64 -27.30 -26.37
N THR A 18 13.74 -27.89 -26.86
CA THR A 18 13.82 -28.39 -28.24
C THR A 18 12.73 -29.42 -28.52
N PHE A 19 12.45 -30.32 -27.57
CA PHE A 19 11.39 -31.32 -27.71
C PHE A 19 10.01 -30.67 -27.79
N ALA A 20 9.74 -29.65 -26.98
CA ALA A 20 8.50 -28.89 -27.04
C ALA A 20 8.34 -28.15 -28.38
N GLU A 21 9.41 -27.55 -28.90
CA GLU A 21 9.43 -26.87 -30.20
C GLU A 21 9.14 -27.84 -31.35
N VAL A 22 9.81 -29.00 -31.38
CA VAL A 22 9.56 -30.04 -32.39
C VAL A 22 8.12 -30.59 -32.28
N ALA A 23 7.63 -30.84 -31.07
CA ALA A 23 6.26 -31.29 -30.86
C ALA A 23 5.24 -30.23 -31.32
N LYS A 24 5.54 -28.94 -31.17
CA LYS A 24 4.70 -27.83 -31.64
C LYS A 24 4.66 -27.77 -33.18
N GLU A 25 5.80 -27.92 -33.85
CA GLU A 25 5.87 -27.99 -35.31
C GLU A 25 5.06 -29.15 -35.87
N GLN A 26 5.09 -30.29 -35.18
CA GLN A 26 4.28 -31.46 -35.53
C GLN A 26 2.80 -31.33 -35.15
N LYS A 27 2.38 -30.20 -34.54
CA LYS A 27 1.03 -29.96 -34.01
C LYS A 27 0.59 -31.02 -33.00
N ARG A 28 1.53 -31.49 -32.19
CA ARG A 28 1.34 -32.51 -31.13
C ARG A 28 1.63 -31.97 -29.74
N LEU A 29 2.17 -30.77 -29.60
CA LEU A 29 2.35 -30.15 -28.29
C LEU A 29 0.98 -29.77 -27.70
N GLY A 30 0.59 -30.42 -26.60
CA GLY A 30 -0.61 -30.08 -25.85
C GLY A 30 -0.34 -28.99 -24.81
N ALA A 31 0.74 -29.15 -24.04
CA ALA A 31 1.18 -28.15 -23.08
C ALA A 31 2.69 -28.25 -22.77
N ALA A 32 3.29 -27.14 -22.36
CA ALA A 32 4.63 -27.11 -21.79
C ALA A 32 4.67 -26.18 -20.56
N PHE A 33 5.35 -26.63 -19.50
CA PHE A 33 5.59 -25.85 -18.29
C PHE A 33 7.03 -26.05 -17.83
N PHE A 34 7.72 -24.95 -17.58
CA PHE A 34 9.13 -24.94 -17.16
C PHE A 34 9.18 -24.33 -15.76
N PHE A 35 9.44 -25.18 -14.77
CA PHE A 35 9.70 -24.71 -13.41
C PHE A 35 11.01 -23.91 -13.40
N SER A 36 11.00 -22.80 -12.66
CA SER A 36 12.15 -21.90 -12.55
C SER A 36 12.14 -21.24 -11.18
N ASN A 37 13.26 -21.30 -10.47
CA ASN A 37 13.48 -20.58 -9.21
C ASN A 37 14.32 -19.29 -9.36
N TYR A 38 14.66 -18.89 -10.59
CA TYR A 38 15.78 -17.97 -10.84
C TYR A 38 15.43 -16.48 -10.99
N ARG A 39 14.16 -16.08 -11.11
CA ARG A 39 13.76 -14.65 -11.24
C ARG A 39 12.42 -14.34 -10.56
N HIS A 40 12.28 -13.15 -9.98
CA HIS A 40 11.07 -12.75 -9.22
C HIS A 40 9.82 -12.56 -10.09
N GLU A 41 9.97 -12.05 -11.31
CA GLU A 41 8.88 -12.05 -12.30
C GLU A 41 8.39 -13.48 -12.64
N GLU A 42 9.23 -14.48 -12.38
CA GLU A 42 8.98 -15.90 -12.60
C GLU A 42 8.76 -16.71 -11.31
N LYS A 43 8.67 -16.11 -10.10
CA LYS A 43 8.33 -16.85 -8.86
C LYS A 43 6.97 -17.56 -8.93
N ARG A 44 6.11 -17.19 -9.89
CA ARG A 44 4.88 -17.92 -10.23
C ARG A 44 5.16 -19.30 -10.84
N ARG A 45 6.34 -19.55 -11.40
CA ARG A 45 6.70 -20.82 -12.06
C ARG A 45 7.30 -21.85 -11.11
N SER A 46 7.66 -21.51 -9.88
CA SER A 46 8.05 -22.51 -8.86
C SER A 46 6.89 -23.01 -8.00
N ASP A 47 5.75 -22.30 -8.03
CA ASP A 47 4.52 -22.67 -7.34
C ASP A 47 3.82 -23.86 -8.06
N PRO A 48 3.72 -25.04 -7.43
CA PRO A 48 3.09 -26.21 -8.04
C PRO A 48 1.61 -26.00 -8.37
N LEU A 49 0.90 -25.10 -7.66
CA LEU A 49 -0.53 -24.81 -7.92
C LEU A 49 -0.76 -24.10 -9.26
N ARG A 50 0.29 -23.59 -9.91
CA ARG A 50 0.20 -22.96 -11.23
C ARG A 50 0.30 -23.95 -12.39
N LEU A 51 0.83 -25.14 -12.15
CA LEU A 51 1.07 -26.13 -13.20
C LEU A 51 -0.25 -26.57 -13.85
N VAL A 52 -1.22 -27.01 -13.05
CA VAL A 52 -2.46 -27.61 -13.56
C VAL A 52 -3.33 -26.61 -14.32
N PRO A 53 -3.60 -25.39 -13.81
CA PRO A 53 -4.36 -24.40 -14.57
C PRO A 53 -3.69 -24.03 -15.89
N THR A 54 -2.35 -23.97 -15.91
CA THR A 54 -1.58 -23.65 -17.12
C THR A 54 -1.68 -24.75 -18.16
N ILE A 55 -1.56 -26.02 -17.76
CA ILE A 55 -1.75 -27.17 -18.67
C ILE A 55 -3.17 -27.15 -19.23
N ALA A 56 -4.19 -26.97 -18.39
CA ALA A 56 -5.59 -26.95 -18.81
C ALA A 56 -5.87 -25.81 -19.82
N TYR A 57 -5.34 -24.61 -19.56
CA TYR A 57 -5.46 -23.48 -20.50
C TYR A 57 -4.79 -23.77 -21.85
N GLN A 58 -3.56 -24.31 -21.83
CA GLN A 58 -2.84 -24.63 -23.07
C GLN A 58 -3.55 -25.72 -23.86
N LEU A 59 -4.05 -26.77 -23.21
CA LEU A 59 -4.86 -27.81 -23.85
C LEU A 59 -6.17 -27.25 -24.44
N ALA A 60 -6.85 -26.34 -23.73
CA ALA A 60 -8.05 -25.66 -24.22
C ALA A 60 -7.78 -24.78 -25.45
N SER A 61 -6.59 -24.18 -25.55
CA SER A 61 -6.20 -23.43 -26.76
C SER A 61 -6.00 -24.32 -27.99
N GLN A 62 -5.72 -25.61 -27.80
CA GLN A 62 -5.45 -26.57 -28.88
C GLN A 62 -6.70 -27.38 -29.29
N SER A 63 -7.70 -27.51 -28.42
CA SER A 63 -8.90 -28.30 -28.66
C SER A 63 -10.16 -27.56 -28.20
N SER A 64 -10.99 -27.15 -29.15
CA SER A 64 -12.27 -26.47 -28.90
C SER A 64 -13.26 -27.35 -28.12
N VAL A 65 -13.20 -28.67 -28.33
CA VAL A 65 -14.02 -29.66 -27.62
C VAL A 65 -13.63 -29.74 -26.15
N TYR A 66 -12.33 -29.79 -25.86
CA TYR A 66 -11.82 -29.75 -24.49
C TYR A 66 -12.07 -28.39 -23.84
N GLN A 67 -11.89 -27.29 -24.58
CA GLN A 67 -12.22 -25.94 -24.12
C GLN A 67 -13.66 -25.83 -23.63
N HIS A 68 -14.62 -26.34 -24.40
CA HIS A 68 -16.03 -26.31 -24.02
C HIS A 68 -16.29 -27.11 -22.73
N THR A 69 -15.69 -28.30 -22.61
CA THR A 69 -15.85 -29.17 -21.45
C THR A 69 -15.28 -28.52 -20.18
N VAL A 70 -14.07 -27.96 -20.26
CA VAL A 70 -13.42 -27.29 -19.13
C VAL A 70 -14.12 -25.98 -18.77
N ALA A 71 -14.62 -25.22 -19.75
CA ALA A 71 -15.39 -24.00 -19.49
C ALA A 71 -16.68 -24.29 -18.70
N GLN A 72 -17.36 -25.40 -18.99
CA GLN A 72 -18.52 -25.84 -18.20
C GLN A 72 -18.14 -26.20 -16.76
N GLN A 73 -16.99 -26.86 -16.56
CA GLN A 73 -16.50 -27.19 -15.22
C GLN A 73 -16.11 -25.94 -14.42
N ILE A 74 -15.48 -24.95 -15.05
CA ILE A 74 -15.12 -23.68 -14.40
C ILE A 74 -16.37 -22.86 -14.09
N ALA A 75 -17.37 -22.85 -14.98
CA ALA A 75 -18.62 -22.13 -14.78
C ALA A 75 -19.45 -22.72 -13.63
N SER A 76 -19.38 -24.03 -13.39
CA SER A 76 -20.09 -24.68 -12.29
C SER A 76 -19.37 -24.57 -10.94
N ASP A 77 -18.04 -24.45 -10.94
CA ASP A 77 -17.24 -24.25 -9.74
C ASP A 77 -16.07 -23.26 -9.97
N PRO A 78 -16.32 -21.95 -9.82
CA PRO A 78 -15.27 -20.94 -9.95
C PRO A 78 -14.16 -21.04 -8.89
N ALA A 79 -14.42 -21.71 -7.75
CA ALA A 79 -13.46 -21.85 -6.65
C ALA A 79 -12.39 -22.90 -6.93
N ILE A 80 -12.49 -23.67 -8.02
CA ILE A 80 -11.56 -24.73 -8.42
C ILE A 80 -10.09 -24.29 -8.39
N PHE A 81 -9.78 -23.04 -8.76
CA PHE A 81 -8.41 -22.50 -8.77
C PHE A 81 -7.82 -22.24 -7.37
N THR A 82 -8.65 -22.31 -6.34
CA THR A 82 -8.25 -22.17 -4.93
C THR A 82 -8.25 -23.51 -4.17
N THR A 83 -8.61 -24.61 -4.84
CA THR A 83 -8.60 -25.97 -4.27
C THR A 83 -7.21 -26.60 -4.31
N ASP A 84 -7.04 -27.75 -3.64
CA ASP A 84 -5.79 -28.52 -3.66
C ASP A 84 -5.43 -29.06 -5.06
N LEU A 85 -4.16 -29.44 -5.21
CA LEU A 85 -3.57 -29.84 -6.49
C LEU A 85 -4.24 -31.09 -7.07
N GLN A 86 -4.62 -32.04 -6.22
CA GLN A 86 -5.33 -33.25 -6.62
C GLN A 86 -6.72 -32.94 -7.19
N MET A 87 -7.47 -32.04 -6.56
CA MET A 87 -8.78 -31.60 -7.02
C MET A 87 -8.70 -30.84 -8.34
N GLN A 88 -7.75 -29.91 -8.46
CA GLN A 88 -7.49 -29.21 -9.71
C GLN A 88 -7.15 -30.19 -10.84
N PHE A 89 -6.23 -31.13 -10.60
CA PHE A 89 -5.78 -32.08 -11.63
C PHE A 89 -6.92 -33.01 -12.06
N ARG A 90 -7.72 -33.48 -11.10
CA ARG A 90 -8.89 -34.32 -11.37
C ARG A 90 -9.92 -33.59 -12.23
N LYS A 91 -10.31 -32.39 -11.84
CA LYS A 91 -11.40 -31.62 -12.49
C LYS A 91 -10.97 -30.98 -13.81
N LEU A 92 -9.75 -30.45 -13.89
CA LEU A 92 -9.31 -29.76 -15.09
C LEU A 92 -8.67 -30.69 -16.12
N ILE A 93 -8.03 -31.80 -15.71
CA ILE A 93 -7.33 -32.69 -16.64
C ILE A 93 -8.08 -34.02 -16.81
N ILE A 94 -8.28 -34.78 -15.73
CA ILE A 94 -8.77 -36.17 -15.84
C ILE A 94 -10.24 -36.24 -16.26
N GLU A 95 -11.15 -35.59 -15.52
CA GLU A 95 -12.59 -35.68 -15.76
C GLU A 95 -13.00 -35.22 -17.18
N PRO A 96 -12.45 -34.12 -17.73
CA PRO A 96 -12.76 -33.70 -19.09
C PRO A 96 -12.39 -34.75 -20.15
N PHE A 97 -11.22 -35.38 -20.05
CA PHE A 97 -10.84 -36.43 -21.01
C PHE A 97 -11.66 -37.71 -20.84
N VAL A 98 -12.03 -38.08 -19.61
CA VAL A 98 -12.92 -39.22 -19.36
C VAL A 98 -14.31 -38.97 -19.94
N GLN A 99 -14.84 -37.75 -19.79
CA GLN A 99 -16.12 -37.35 -20.37
C GLN A 99 -16.06 -37.42 -21.90
N LEU A 100 -15.02 -36.88 -22.51
CA LEU A 100 -14.86 -36.88 -23.96
C LEU A 100 -14.65 -38.29 -24.54
N SER A 101 -13.92 -39.16 -23.85
CA SER A 101 -13.78 -40.57 -24.26
C SER A 101 -15.09 -41.33 -24.18
N SER A 102 -15.92 -41.04 -23.16
CA SER A 102 -17.24 -41.70 -23.01
C SER A 102 -18.24 -41.30 -24.10
N GLN A 103 -18.05 -40.13 -24.71
CA GLN A 103 -18.92 -39.59 -25.76
C GLN A 103 -18.46 -39.98 -27.18
N ASN A 104 -17.41 -40.82 -27.32
CA ASN A 104 -16.78 -41.18 -28.60
C ASN A 104 -16.43 -39.95 -29.48
N VAL A 105 -16.13 -38.81 -28.86
CA VAL A 105 -15.76 -37.60 -29.59
C VAL A 105 -14.33 -37.74 -30.07
N GLN A 106 -14.11 -37.54 -31.37
CA GLN A 106 -12.78 -37.59 -31.96
C GLN A 106 -11.96 -36.40 -31.46
N LEU A 107 -11.04 -36.66 -30.54
CA LEU A 107 -10.19 -35.64 -29.91
C LEU A 107 -9.09 -35.13 -30.85
N PHE A 108 -8.80 -35.88 -31.92
CA PHE A 108 -7.74 -35.60 -32.89
C PHE A 108 -8.34 -35.51 -34.29
N ASN A 109 -7.79 -34.62 -35.12
CA ASN A 109 -8.02 -34.70 -36.57
C ASN A 109 -7.36 -35.98 -37.12
N ASP A 110 -7.95 -36.59 -38.16
CA ASP A 110 -7.42 -37.81 -38.77
C ASP A 110 -5.91 -37.68 -39.09
N GLY A 111 -5.09 -38.49 -38.40
CA GLY A 111 -3.63 -38.53 -38.55
C GLY A 111 -2.79 -37.80 -37.48
N GLN A 112 -3.40 -37.04 -36.56
CA GLN A 112 -2.67 -36.47 -35.41
C GLN A 112 -2.57 -37.51 -34.28
N GLY A 113 -1.34 -37.85 -33.88
CA GLY A 113 -1.07 -38.71 -32.72
C GLY A 113 -1.37 -38.03 -31.37
N PRO A 114 -1.15 -38.71 -30.24
CA PRO A 114 -1.42 -38.18 -28.90
C PRO A 114 -0.66 -36.88 -28.60
N TYR A 115 -1.28 -36.04 -27.76
CA TYR A 115 -0.72 -34.76 -27.30
C TYR A 115 0.42 -34.98 -26.31
N VAL A 116 1.48 -34.21 -26.46
CA VAL A 116 2.65 -34.21 -25.59
C VAL A 116 2.50 -33.11 -24.54
N VAL A 117 2.70 -33.45 -23.28
CA VAL A 117 2.85 -32.52 -22.16
C VAL A 117 4.28 -32.56 -21.67
N VAL A 118 4.97 -31.42 -21.70
CA VAL A 118 6.37 -31.28 -21.27
C VAL A 118 6.41 -30.55 -19.93
N ILE A 119 7.06 -31.15 -18.93
CA ILE A 119 7.31 -30.54 -17.62
C ILE A 119 8.82 -30.54 -17.40
N ASP A 120 9.43 -29.37 -17.42
CA ASP A 120 10.86 -29.21 -17.14
C ASP A 120 11.10 -28.69 -15.72
N GLY A 121 12.20 -29.15 -15.11
CA GLY A 121 12.66 -28.67 -13.81
C GLY A 121 11.77 -29.08 -12.64
N LEU A 122 11.17 -30.29 -12.63
CA LEU A 122 10.29 -30.68 -11.51
C LEU A 122 10.98 -30.57 -10.14
N ASP A 123 12.30 -30.80 -10.05
CA ASP A 123 13.09 -30.61 -8.83
C ASP A 123 13.27 -29.14 -8.38
N GLU A 124 12.74 -28.20 -9.16
CA GLU A 124 12.65 -26.77 -8.85
C GLU A 124 11.26 -26.36 -8.35
N ALA A 125 10.26 -27.26 -8.32
CA ALA A 125 8.99 -26.98 -7.65
C ALA A 125 9.16 -26.89 -6.13
N ASN A 126 8.38 -26.04 -5.48
CA ASN A 126 8.47 -25.83 -4.03
C ASN A 126 8.06 -27.08 -3.24
N SER A 127 8.92 -27.52 -2.31
CA SER A 127 8.77 -28.71 -1.43
C SER A 127 8.85 -30.09 -2.10
N ASP A 128 9.50 -31.03 -1.41
CA ASP A 128 9.65 -32.41 -1.85
C ASP A 128 8.29 -33.14 -1.90
N GLU A 129 7.37 -32.78 -1.00
CA GLU A 129 6.01 -33.31 -0.96
C GLU A 129 5.23 -32.97 -2.23
N ALA A 130 5.29 -31.72 -2.69
CA ALA A 130 4.58 -31.29 -3.89
C ALA A 130 5.17 -31.93 -5.16
N GLN A 131 6.50 -32.06 -5.24
CA GLN A 131 7.17 -32.77 -6.33
C GLN A 131 6.71 -34.23 -6.42
N ARG A 132 6.61 -34.89 -5.26
CA ARG A 132 6.10 -36.26 -5.16
C ARG A 132 4.62 -36.34 -5.55
N GLU A 133 3.78 -35.44 -5.05
CA GLU A 133 2.35 -35.40 -5.34
C GLU A 133 2.11 -35.23 -6.84
N LEU A 134 2.80 -34.28 -7.49
CA LEU A 134 2.76 -34.08 -8.94
C LEU A 134 3.09 -35.36 -9.72
N MET A 135 4.13 -36.07 -9.30
CA MET A 135 4.52 -37.33 -9.94
C MET A 135 3.45 -38.42 -9.76
N GLU A 136 2.82 -38.52 -8.59
CA GLU A 136 1.71 -39.46 -8.33
C GLU A 136 0.43 -39.10 -9.14
N LEU A 137 0.16 -37.81 -9.35
CA LEU A 137 -0.93 -37.34 -10.20
C LEU A 137 -0.70 -37.70 -11.68
N ILE A 138 0.53 -37.49 -12.18
CA ILE A 138 0.91 -37.88 -13.55
C ILE A 138 0.83 -39.41 -13.70
N LYS A 139 1.32 -40.17 -12.72
CA LYS A 139 1.16 -41.63 -12.66
C LYS A 139 -0.32 -42.02 -12.79
N THR A 140 -1.20 -41.36 -12.05
CA THR A 140 -2.66 -41.59 -12.12
C THR A 140 -3.22 -41.32 -13.52
N ALA A 141 -2.76 -40.26 -14.19
CA ALA A 141 -3.15 -39.94 -15.56
C ALA A 141 -2.71 -41.03 -16.55
N THR A 142 -1.48 -41.53 -16.43
CA THR A 142 -0.94 -42.56 -17.35
C THR A 142 -1.67 -43.90 -17.26
N LYS A 143 -2.31 -44.19 -16.12
CA LYS A 143 -3.06 -45.43 -15.90
C LYS A 143 -4.49 -45.39 -16.42
N LYS A 144 -5.02 -44.23 -16.80
CA LYS A 144 -6.40 -44.10 -17.29
C LYS A 144 -6.48 -44.53 -18.75
N PRO A 145 -7.22 -45.62 -19.08
CA PRO A 145 -7.40 -46.07 -20.45
C PRO A 145 -8.09 -44.96 -21.26
N GLY A 146 -7.52 -44.57 -22.41
CA GLY A 146 -8.09 -43.56 -23.30
C GLY A 146 -7.61 -42.12 -23.07
N SER A 147 -6.67 -41.86 -22.16
CA SER A 147 -6.05 -40.53 -22.07
C SER A 147 -5.23 -40.21 -23.33
N PRO A 148 -5.47 -39.07 -24.00
CA PRO A 148 -4.72 -38.65 -25.18
C PRO A 148 -3.33 -38.08 -24.88
N LEU A 149 -2.90 -38.09 -23.62
CA LEU A 149 -1.72 -37.36 -23.15
C LEU A 149 -0.50 -38.28 -22.97
N ILE A 150 0.63 -37.88 -23.55
CA ILE A 150 1.96 -38.42 -23.28
C ILE A 150 2.75 -37.38 -22.50
N TRP A 151 3.44 -37.81 -21.47
CA TRP A 151 4.18 -36.94 -20.56
C TRP A 151 5.68 -37.11 -20.73
N LEU A 152 6.39 -36.00 -20.91
CA LEU A 152 7.84 -35.89 -20.74
C LEU A 152 8.09 -35.05 -19.49
N VAL A 153 8.78 -35.62 -18.51
CA VAL A 153 9.14 -34.92 -17.27
C VAL A 153 10.65 -34.91 -17.13
N CYS A 154 11.23 -33.74 -16.91
CA CYS A 154 12.66 -33.55 -16.70
C CYS A 154 12.95 -33.15 -15.26
N SER A 155 13.87 -33.84 -14.59
CA SER A 155 14.28 -33.47 -13.23
C SER A 155 15.66 -34.01 -12.85
N ARG A 156 16.18 -33.60 -11.70
CA ARG A 156 17.24 -34.34 -10.98
C ARG A 156 16.70 -35.68 -10.46
N PRO A 157 17.56 -36.70 -10.25
CA PRO A 157 17.17 -37.98 -9.65
C PRO A 157 17.01 -37.86 -8.12
N GLU A 158 16.18 -36.92 -7.66
CA GLU A 158 15.91 -36.75 -6.24
C GLU A 158 15.24 -38.02 -5.67
N PRO A 159 15.57 -38.45 -4.44
CA PRO A 159 15.14 -39.73 -3.91
C PRO A 159 13.62 -39.94 -3.91
N HIS A 160 12.83 -38.90 -3.58
CA HIS A 160 11.36 -38.96 -3.55
C HIS A 160 10.74 -39.05 -4.95
N ILE A 161 11.35 -38.43 -5.96
CA ILE A 161 10.94 -38.57 -7.37
C ILE A 161 11.29 -39.97 -7.86
N ALA A 162 12.54 -40.40 -7.65
CA ALA A 162 13.03 -41.72 -8.04
C ALA A 162 12.20 -42.84 -7.39
N TYR A 163 11.79 -42.66 -6.13
CA TYR A 163 10.91 -43.59 -5.42
C TYR A 163 9.60 -43.81 -6.18
N VAL A 164 8.90 -42.76 -6.62
CA VAL A 164 7.63 -42.91 -7.35
C VAL A 164 7.84 -43.65 -8.68
N VAL A 165 8.86 -43.27 -9.46
CA VAL A 165 9.13 -43.87 -10.78
C VAL A 165 9.69 -45.30 -10.69
N THR A 166 10.14 -45.74 -9.52
CA THR A 166 10.59 -47.12 -9.28
C THR A 166 9.49 -48.03 -8.73
N GLN A 167 8.32 -47.50 -8.37
CA GLN A 167 7.20 -48.33 -7.92
C GLN A 167 6.78 -49.32 -9.03
N PRO A 168 6.53 -50.61 -8.70
CA PRO A 168 6.32 -51.66 -9.70
C PRO A 168 5.18 -51.39 -10.68
N ASP A 169 4.14 -50.71 -10.21
CA ASP A 169 2.92 -50.39 -10.95
C ASP A 169 3.06 -49.15 -11.86
N PHE A 170 4.16 -48.40 -11.75
CA PHE A 170 4.47 -47.25 -12.60
C PHE A 170 5.68 -47.49 -13.49
N ALA A 171 6.67 -48.24 -13.01
CA ALA A 171 7.89 -48.58 -13.74
C ALA A 171 7.63 -49.27 -15.09
N THR A 172 6.51 -49.99 -15.23
CA THR A 172 6.09 -50.62 -16.49
C THR A 172 5.54 -49.64 -17.52
N THR A 173 5.16 -48.43 -17.11
CA THR A 173 4.52 -47.39 -17.94
C THR A 173 5.35 -46.11 -18.09
N CYS A 174 6.47 -46.02 -17.37
CA CYS A 174 7.40 -44.90 -17.36
C CYS A 174 8.77 -45.31 -17.90
N GLY A 175 9.13 -44.82 -19.09
CA GLY A 175 10.49 -44.91 -19.63
C GLY A 175 11.45 -43.99 -18.87
N LYS A 176 12.71 -44.38 -18.78
CA LYS A 176 13.76 -43.63 -18.05
C LYS A 176 14.95 -43.40 -18.97
N GLU A 177 15.34 -42.14 -19.15
CA GLU A 177 16.50 -41.75 -19.94
C GLU A 177 17.44 -40.92 -19.07
N GLU A 178 18.70 -41.34 -18.94
CA GLU A 178 19.72 -40.65 -18.15
C GLU A 178 20.62 -39.82 -19.06
N LEU A 179 20.80 -38.53 -18.75
CA LEU A 179 21.76 -37.67 -19.43
C LEU A 179 23.11 -37.70 -18.69
N VAL A 180 24.13 -38.22 -19.36
CA VAL A 180 25.48 -38.35 -18.83
C VAL A 180 26.37 -37.20 -19.33
N ILE A 181 27.20 -36.64 -18.45
CA ILE A 181 28.01 -35.43 -18.70
C ILE A 181 28.88 -35.51 -19.97
N ASN A 182 29.39 -36.70 -20.33
CA ASN A 182 30.28 -36.85 -21.49
C ASN A 182 29.63 -36.54 -22.84
N GLU A 183 28.30 -36.62 -22.96
CA GLU A 183 27.57 -36.37 -24.21
C GLU A 183 27.31 -34.88 -24.48
N SER A 184 27.66 -33.98 -23.55
CA SER A 184 27.37 -32.53 -23.62
C SER A 184 28.57 -31.64 -24.00
N LYS A 185 29.74 -32.23 -24.32
CA LYS A 185 30.98 -31.47 -24.54
C LYS A 185 30.92 -30.54 -25.75
N GLU A 186 30.39 -31.04 -26.87
CA GLU A 186 30.25 -30.28 -28.12
C GLU A 186 29.29 -29.09 -27.95
N ASP A 187 28.19 -29.28 -27.23
CA ASP A 187 27.20 -28.21 -26.95
C ASP A 187 27.78 -27.10 -26.06
N VAL A 188 28.56 -27.47 -25.04
CA VAL A 188 29.23 -26.51 -24.16
C VAL A 188 30.30 -25.73 -24.92
N GLU A 189 31.04 -26.38 -25.82
CA GLU A 189 32.00 -25.72 -26.69
C GLU A 189 31.32 -24.70 -27.62
N LEU A 190 30.21 -25.08 -28.26
CA LEU A 190 29.41 -24.19 -29.10
C LEU A 190 28.88 -22.98 -28.30
N PHE A 191 28.36 -23.23 -27.10
CA PHE A 191 27.92 -22.18 -26.17
C PHE A 191 29.06 -21.20 -25.84
N LEU A 192 30.22 -21.71 -25.43
CA LEU A 192 31.38 -20.87 -25.10
C LEU A 192 31.82 -20.04 -26.31
N HIS A 193 31.90 -20.65 -27.50
CA HIS A 193 32.24 -19.95 -28.73
C HIS A 193 31.28 -18.79 -29.02
N SER A 194 29.97 -19.03 -28.93
CA SER A 194 28.95 -18.00 -29.16
C SER A 194 29.09 -16.86 -28.16
N ARG A 195 29.19 -17.18 -26.87
CA ARG A 195 29.27 -16.18 -25.80
C ARG A 195 30.55 -15.34 -25.87
N PHE A 196 31.70 -15.95 -26.12
CA PHE A 196 32.96 -15.19 -26.27
C PHE A 196 32.93 -14.27 -27.50
N ARG A 197 32.29 -14.69 -28.59
CA ARG A 197 32.08 -13.82 -29.77
C ARG A 197 31.21 -12.62 -29.44
N GLU A 198 30.14 -12.81 -28.66
CA GLU A 198 29.29 -11.71 -28.20
C GLU A 198 30.05 -10.74 -27.27
N ILE A 199 30.85 -11.26 -26.34
CA ILE A 199 31.69 -10.44 -25.46
C ILE A 199 32.69 -9.63 -26.29
N ARG A 200 33.34 -10.26 -27.27
CA ARG A 200 34.25 -9.58 -28.19
C ARG A 200 33.57 -8.43 -28.93
N HIS A 201 32.34 -8.65 -29.41
CA HIS A 201 31.57 -7.62 -30.09
C HIS A 201 31.22 -6.46 -29.15
N ARG A 202 30.77 -6.76 -27.92
CA ARG A 202 30.36 -5.77 -26.92
C ARG A 202 31.53 -4.92 -26.42
N TYR A 203 32.71 -5.51 -26.23
CA TYR A 203 33.91 -4.86 -25.66
C TYR A 203 35.00 -4.61 -26.71
N ASN A 204 34.61 -4.42 -27.98
CA ASN A 204 35.54 -4.26 -29.10
C ASN A 204 36.55 -3.10 -28.95
N LEU A 205 36.21 -2.06 -28.17
CA LEU A 205 37.08 -0.92 -27.92
C LEU A 205 38.07 -1.12 -26.76
N VAL A 206 37.84 -2.13 -25.91
CA VAL A 206 38.64 -2.39 -24.69
C VAL A 206 39.61 -3.54 -24.90
N ILE A 207 39.20 -4.57 -25.64
CA ILE A 207 40.02 -5.75 -25.94
C ILE A 207 41.12 -5.35 -26.93
N SER A 208 42.38 -5.46 -26.50
CA SER A 208 43.58 -5.01 -27.20
C SER A 208 43.92 -5.82 -28.45
N VAL A 209 43.36 -7.03 -28.58
CA VAL A 209 43.47 -7.85 -29.79
C VAL A 209 42.86 -7.12 -30.99
N PRO A 210 43.48 -7.12 -32.20
CA PRO A 210 42.91 -6.51 -33.41
C PRO A 210 41.58 -7.16 -33.87
N ALA A 211 40.70 -6.40 -34.53
CA ALA A 211 39.36 -6.88 -34.94
C ALA A 211 39.36 -8.10 -35.89
N GLY A 212 40.49 -8.40 -36.54
CA GLY A 212 40.66 -9.56 -37.42
C GLY A 212 41.14 -10.84 -36.72
N ASP A 213 41.61 -10.75 -35.48
CA ASP A 213 42.17 -11.88 -34.74
C ASP A 213 41.14 -12.47 -33.77
N ALA A 214 41.22 -13.80 -33.55
CA ALA A 214 40.31 -14.50 -32.66
C ALA A 214 40.59 -14.15 -31.19
N TRP A 215 39.53 -13.77 -30.48
CA TRP A 215 39.55 -13.57 -29.03
C TRP A 215 38.42 -14.38 -28.38
N PRO A 216 38.70 -15.19 -27.33
CA PRO A 216 40.01 -15.54 -26.78
C PRO A 216 40.94 -16.24 -27.80
N SER A 217 42.23 -16.32 -27.52
CA SER A 217 43.17 -17.06 -28.38
C SER A 217 42.74 -18.53 -28.46
N GLU A 218 43.02 -19.22 -29.58
CA GLU A 218 42.62 -20.61 -29.76
C GLU A 218 43.17 -21.53 -28.66
N ASN A 219 44.39 -21.25 -28.18
CA ASN A 219 45.00 -21.98 -27.07
C ASN A 219 44.28 -21.74 -25.72
N ASP A 220 43.88 -20.50 -25.44
CA ASP A 220 43.14 -20.16 -24.22
C ASP A 220 41.73 -20.73 -24.27
N PHE A 221 41.07 -20.66 -25.43
CA PHE A 221 39.76 -21.26 -25.65
C PHE A 221 39.78 -22.77 -25.42
N ASN A 222 40.72 -23.47 -26.05
CA ASN A 222 40.89 -24.92 -25.90
C ASN A 222 41.21 -25.30 -24.45
N THR A 223 41.96 -24.46 -23.72
CA THR A 223 42.20 -24.65 -22.29
C THR A 223 40.90 -24.56 -21.49
N ILE A 224 40.04 -23.57 -21.77
CA ILE A 224 38.74 -23.43 -21.10
C ILE A 224 37.83 -24.62 -21.41
N VAL A 225 37.67 -25.00 -22.68
CA VAL A 225 36.83 -26.13 -23.09
C VAL A 225 37.27 -27.42 -22.39
N LYS A 226 38.58 -27.67 -22.35
CA LYS A 226 39.16 -28.83 -21.69
C LYS A 226 38.87 -28.88 -20.20
N GLU A 227 39.03 -27.77 -19.48
CA GLU A 227 38.85 -27.71 -18.02
C GLU A 227 37.36 -27.64 -17.64
N VAL A 228 36.50 -27.06 -18.48
CA VAL A 228 35.04 -27.09 -18.32
C VAL A 228 34.49 -28.50 -18.52
N ASN A 229 35.09 -29.31 -19.41
CA ASN A 229 34.84 -30.74 -19.59
C ASN A 229 33.34 -31.14 -19.71
N GLY A 230 32.51 -30.30 -20.35
CA GLY A 230 31.07 -30.54 -20.53
C GLY A 230 30.18 -30.04 -19.38
N TYR A 231 30.71 -29.43 -18.32
CA TYR A 231 29.89 -28.84 -17.25
C TYR A 231 29.34 -27.46 -17.67
N PHE A 232 28.09 -27.40 -18.14
CA PHE A 232 27.46 -26.15 -18.58
C PHE A 232 27.42 -25.07 -17.48
N VAL A 233 27.20 -25.45 -16.22
CA VAL A 233 27.22 -24.51 -15.07
C VAL A 233 28.60 -23.87 -14.92
N LEU A 234 29.67 -24.64 -15.08
CA LEU A 234 31.03 -24.14 -15.01
C LEU A 234 31.32 -23.20 -16.20
N GLY A 235 30.93 -23.60 -17.42
CA GLY A 235 31.06 -22.76 -18.62
C GLY A 235 30.31 -21.43 -18.52
N SER A 236 29.06 -21.46 -18.07
CA SER A 236 28.26 -20.22 -17.87
C SER A 236 28.79 -19.35 -16.72
N THR A 237 29.37 -19.93 -15.68
CA THR A 237 30.03 -19.18 -14.60
C THR A 237 31.32 -18.51 -15.10
N VAL A 238 32.10 -19.20 -15.94
CA VAL A 238 33.29 -18.64 -16.62
C VAL A 238 32.91 -17.42 -17.45
N VAL A 239 31.87 -17.54 -18.28
CA VAL A 239 31.37 -16.43 -19.12
C VAL A 239 30.98 -15.23 -18.25
N ARG A 240 30.25 -15.44 -17.14
CA ARG A 240 29.86 -14.36 -16.21
C ARG A 240 31.04 -13.64 -15.56
N ILE A 241 32.13 -14.35 -15.23
CA ILE A 241 33.35 -13.71 -14.69
C ILE A 241 33.99 -12.81 -15.76
N VAL A 242 34.05 -13.28 -17.01
CA VAL A 242 34.67 -12.54 -18.11
C VAL A 242 33.85 -11.32 -18.53
N GLU A 243 32.51 -11.43 -18.52
CA GLU A 243 31.64 -10.33 -18.95
C GLU A 243 31.22 -9.35 -17.84
N ASP A 244 31.74 -9.49 -16.62
CA ASP A 244 31.37 -8.68 -15.45
C ASP A 244 31.46 -7.17 -15.74
N PRO A 245 30.31 -6.48 -15.85
CA PRO A 245 30.27 -5.08 -16.26
C PRO A 245 30.87 -4.14 -15.19
N ASN A 246 30.94 -4.57 -13.93
CA ASN A 246 31.48 -3.76 -12.84
C ASN A 246 33.01 -3.66 -12.90
N VAL A 247 33.67 -4.60 -13.58
CA VAL A 247 35.11 -4.54 -13.83
C VAL A 247 35.41 -3.94 -15.20
N GLY A 248 34.61 -4.29 -16.23
CA GLY A 248 34.71 -3.68 -17.56
C GLY A 248 36.00 -4.01 -18.32
N ASP A 249 36.75 -5.03 -17.89
CA ASP A 249 38.00 -5.50 -18.51
C ASP A 249 37.97 -7.02 -18.76
N PRO A 250 37.40 -7.46 -19.91
CA PRO A 250 37.31 -8.89 -20.23
C PRO A 250 38.66 -9.58 -20.41
N GLU A 251 39.72 -8.87 -20.81
CA GLU A 251 41.05 -9.47 -21.01
C GLU A 251 41.69 -9.84 -19.67
N ALA A 252 41.67 -8.92 -18.71
CA ALA A 252 42.18 -9.20 -17.36
C ALA A 252 41.35 -10.30 -16.66
N GLN A 253 40.03 -10.30 -16.87
CA GLN A 253 39.14 -11.33 -16.31
C GLN A 253 39.37 -12.70 -16.95
N LEU A 254 39.54 -12.78 -18.27
CA LEU A 254 39.90 -14.02 -18.96
C LEU A 254 41.22 -14.59 -18.42
N ALA A 255 42.25 -13.75 -18.25
CA ALA A 255 43.51 -14.16 -17.64
C ALA A 255 43.32 -14.63 -16.19
N SER A 256 42.43 -14.00 -15.42
CA SER A 256 42.08 -14.46 -14.07
C SER A 256 41.38 -15.82 -14.08
N VAL A 257 40.47 -16.05 -15.03
CA VAL A 257 39.77 -17.34 -15.17
C VAL A 257 40.75 -18.44 -15.54
N LEU A 258 41.64 -18.21 -16.51
CA LEU A 258 42.65 -19.19 -16.91
C LEU A 258 43.54 -19.60 -15.72
N ARG A 259 43.96 -18.64 -14.88
CA ARG A 259 44.66 -18.95 -13.60
C ARG A 259 43.79 -19.74 -12.62
N MET A 260 42.49 -19.43 -12.54
CA MET A 260 41.53 -20.18 -11.73
C MET A 260 41.21 -21.58 -12.27
N LEU A 261 41.44 -21.84 -13.56
CA LEU A 261 41.31 -23.17 -14.16
C LEU A 261 42.60 -23.97 -14.05
N GLN A 262 43.76 -23.32 -14.07
CA GLN A 262 45.06 -23.97 -13.90
C GLN A 262 45.16 -24.76 -12.58
N GLY A 263 45.56 -26.03 -12.68
CA GLY A 263 45.82 -26.89 -11.53
C GLY A 263 44.58 -27.56 -10.93
N MET A 264 43.41 -27.56 -11.60
CA MET A 264 42.24 -28.35 -11.18
C MET A 264 42.38 -29.86 -11.47
N ARG A 265 43.61 -30.41 -11.52
CA ARG A 265 43.84 -31.84 -11.78
C ARG A 265 43.21 -32.70 -10.68
N ILE A 266 42.14 -33.40 -11.02
CA ILE A 266 41.51 -34.40 -10.17
C ILE A 266 42.22 -35.75 -10.39
N THR A 267 42.86 -36.27 -9.34
CA THR A 267 43.42 -37.62 -9.32
C THR A 267 42.45 -38.58 -8.62
N GLY A 268 41.82 -39.49 -9.37
CA GLY A 268 41.09 -40.65 -8.84
C GLY A 268 39.60 -40.45 -8.52
N LEU A 269 38.86 -41.58 -8.52
CA LEU A 269 37.42 -41.79 -8.23
C LEU A 269 36.57 -40.50 -8.14
N VAL A 270 36.17 -40.03 -9.31
CA VAL A 270 35.48 -38.76 -9.56
C VAL A 270 34.11 -38.73 -8.88
N LYS A 271 33.88 -37.83 -7.92
CA LYS A 271 32.50 -37.39 -7.65
C LYS A 271 32.12 -36.41 -8.78
N PRO A 272 30.90 -36.50 -9.34
CA PRO A 272 30.48 -35.66 -10.48
C PRO A 272 30.54 -34.13 -10.25
N LEU A 273 30.81 -33.65 -9.04
CA LEU A 273 30.77 -32.23 -8.68
C LEU A 273 32.14 -31.69 -8.23
N ASP A 274 33.20 -32.50 -8.16
CA ASP A 274 34.49 -32.09 -7.56
C ASP A 274 35.17 -30.90 -8.29
N VAL A 275 35.07 -30.86 -9.63
CA VAL A 275 35.57 -29.73 -10.43
C VAL A 275 34.81 -28.45 -10.09
N LEU A 276 33.48 -28.55 -10.00
CA LEU A 276 32.58 -27.44 -9.73
C LEU A 276 32.78 -26.92 -8.30
N ASP A 277 32.93 -27.81 -7.32
CA ASP A 277 33.19 -27.48 -5.92
C ASP A 277 34.55 -26.79 -5.73
N THR A 278 35.57 -27.28 -6.43
CA THR A 278 36.89 -26.63 -6.47
C THR A 278 36.80 -25.23 -7.03
N PHE A 279 35.99 -25.03 -8.07
CA PHE A 279 35.79 -23.74 -8.70
C PHE A 279 35.03 -22.76 -7.78
N TYR A 280 33.95 -23.20 -7.14
CA TYR A 280 33.22 -22.40 -6.13
C TYR A 280 34.12 -22.00 -4.96
N ALA A 281 34.95 -22.91 -4.46
CA ALA A 281 35.92 -22.60 -3.42
C ALA A 281 36.90 -21.49 -3.87
N ARG A 282 37.36 -21.51 -5.13
CA ARG A 282 38.25 -20.46 -5.67
C ARG A 282 37.55 -19.12 -5.81
N ILE A 283 36.25 -19.09 -6.12
CA ILE A 283 35.44 -17.86 -6.15
C ILE A 283 35.30 -17.27 -4.74
N LEU A 284 34.91 -18.10 -3.76
CA LEU A 284 34.71 -17.65 -2.38
C LEU A 284 36.01 -17.21 -1.70
N ARG A 285 37.17 -17.80 -2.04
CA ARG A 285 38.50 -17.35 -1.59
C ARG A 285 38.86 -15.92 -2.02
N LYS A 286 38.16 -15.33 -3.00
CA LYS A 286 38.33 -13.91 -3.34
C LYS A 286 37.76 -12.96 -2.27
N VAL A 287 36.90 -13.48 -1.38
CA VAL A 287 36.40 -12.75 -0.21
C VAL A 287 37.43 -12.88 0.90
N SER A 288 37.92 -11.75 1.40
CA SER A 288 38.90 -11.73 2.48
C SER A 288 38.32 -12.24 3.80
N ASP A 289 39.16 -12.86 4.63
CA ASP A 289 38.75 -13.53 5.88
C ASP A 289 37.97 -12.62 6.85
N HIS A 290 38.27 -11.32 6.89
CA HIS A 290 37.56 -10.36 7.74
C HIS A 290 36.14 -10.02 7.25
N ILE A 291 35.83 -10.26 5.98
CA ILE A 291 34.52 -9.99 5.36
C ILE A 291 33.68 -11.28 5.31
N LEU A 292 34.34 -12.44 5.22
CA LEU A 292 33.70 -13.73 5.05
C LEU A 292 32.56 -14.04 6.05
N PRO A 293 32.63 -13.69 7.35
CA PRO A 293 31.49 -13.88 8.27
C PRO A 293 30.23 -13.13 7.84
N VAL A 294 30.37 -11.88 7.39
CA VAL A 294 29.25 -11.06 6.89
C VAL A 294 28.71 -11.64 5.59
N THR A 295 29.61 -12.01 4.66
CA THR A 295 29.23 -12.69 3.41
C THR A 295 28.43 -13.95 3.68
N LYS A 296 28.84 -14.78 4.64
CA LYS A 296 28.11 -15.99 5.02
C LYS A 296 26.71 -15.70 5.57
N ARG A 297 26.52 -14.65 6.37
CA ARG A 297 25.19 -14.24 6.86
C ARG A 297 24.26 -13.87 5.70
N ILE A 298 24.78 -13.14 4.70
CA ILE A 298 24.02 -12.79 3.49
C ILE A 298 23.69 -14.05 2.67
N LEU A 299 24.68 -14.90 2.41
CA LEU A 299 24.51 -16.14 1.66
C LEU A 299 23.57 -17.13 2.36
N ALA A 300 23.48 -17.11 3.70
CA ALA A 300 22.59 -17.97 4.47
C ALA A 300 21.12 -17.74 4.15
N ILE A 301 20.73 -16.48 3.87
CA ILE A 301 19.36 -16.13 3.50
C ILE A 301 19.00 -16.72 2.12
N CYS A 302 19.92 -16.63 1.16
CA CYS A 302 19.75 -17.23 -0.17
C CYS A 302 19.83 -18.76 -0.13
N ALA A 303 20.66 -19.30 0.76
CA ALA A 303 20.86 -20.73 0.93
C ALA A 303 19.75 -21.39 1.75
N TYR A 304 18.90 -20.69 2.49
CA TYR A 304 17.79 -21.30 3.23
C TYR A 304 16.49 -20.49 3.05
N PRO A 305 16.00 -20.33 1.80
CA PRO A 305 14.89 -19.44 1.50
C PRO A 305 13.60 -19.84 2.24
N ASP A 306 13.41 -21.13 2.53
CA ASP A 306 12.23 -21.65 3.22
C ASP A 306 12.09 -21.10 4.64
N LEU A 307 13.22 -20.93 5.35
CA LEU A 307 13.21 -20.30 6.67
C LEU A 307 12.61 -18.90 6.55
N PHE A 308 13.07 -18.10 5.57
CA PHE A 308 12.72 -16.68 5.43
C PHE A 308 11.53 -16.40 4.50
N SER A 309 10.81 -17.43 4.08
CA SER A 309 9.74 -17.36 3.08
C SER A 309 8.65 -16.33 3.45
N TYR A 310 8.31 -16.20 4.74
CA TYR A 310 7.28 -15.28 5.25
C TYR A 310 7.67 -13.78 5.21
N LEU A 311 8.97 -13.48 5.09
CA LEU A 311 9.48 -12.11 5.24
C LEU A 311 9.51 -11.32 3.92
N ASN A 312 9.48 -11.99 2.76
CA ASN A 312 9.70 -11.38 1.45
C ASN A 312 10.93 -10.45 1.45
N LEU A 313 12.12 -11.03 1.64
CA LEU A 313 13.39 -10.32 1.77
C LEU A 313 13.99 -9.92 0.42
N THR A 314 13.67 -8.71 -0.04
CA THR A 314 14.38 -8.05 -1.16
C THR A 314 15.81 -7.72 -0.77
N THR A 315 16.67 -7.37 -1.73
CA THR A 315 18.11 -7.13 -1.50
C THR A 315 18.34 -6.04 -0.46
N GLU A 316 17.59 -4.94 -0.54
CA GLU A 316 17.58 -3.87 0.46
C GLU A 316 17.14 -4.39 1.84
N ARG A 317 16.11 -5.24 1.89
CA ARG A 317 15.63 -5.83 3.15
C ARG A 317 16.63 -6.79 3.78
N VAL A 318 17.42 -7.51 2.98
CA VAL A 318 18.51 -8.35 3.49
C VAL A 318 19.59 -7.47 4.13
N GLN A 319 19.95 -6.36 3.49
CA GLN A 319 20.88 -5.40 4.06
C GLN A 319 20.36 -4.85 5.41
N LEU A 320 19.09 -4.45 5.47
CA LEU A 320 18.44 -3.94 6.69
C LEU A 320 18.35 -5.01 7.78
N LEU A 321 17.94 -6.23 7.43
CA LEU A 321 17.82 -7.37 8.34
C LEU A 321 19.13 -7.66 9.05
N LEU A 322 20.24 -7.59 8.32
CA LEU A 322 21.57 -7.87 8.88
C LEU A 322 22.21 -6.65 9.52
N LEU A 323 21.51 -5.51 9.55
CA LEU A 323 21.97 -4.21 10.06
C LEU A 323 23.29 -3.75 9.44
N LEU A 324 23.44 -3.97 8.13
CA LEU A 324 24.66 -3.66 7.39
C LEU A 324 24.57 -2.28 6.74
N ARG A 325 25.66 -1.51 6.79
CA ARG A 325 25.76 -0.28 5.97
C ARG A 325 25.85 -0.66 4.48
N PRO A 326 25.39 0.19 3.55
CA PRO A 326 25.47 -0.11 2.11
C PRO A 326 26.88 -0.52 1.67
N ALA A 327 27.89 0.22 2.11
CA ALA A 327 29.29 -0.07 1.79
C ALA A 327 29.76 -1.44 2.32
N GLU A 328 29.29 -1.88 3.49
CA GLU A 328 29.64 -3.19 4.07
C GLU A 328 28.95 -4.33 3.31
N PHE A 329 27.68 -4.13 2.98
CA PHE A 329 26.88 -5.08 2.21
C PHE A 329 27.47 -5.31 0.82
N HIS A 330 27.70 -4.25 0.03
CA HIS A 330 28.29 -4.36 -1.29
C HIS A 330 29.71 -4.93 -1.23
N ASN A 331 30.53 -4.55 -0.24
CA ASN A 331 31.87 -5.12 -0.08
C ASN A 331 31.84 -6.63 0.19
N ALA A 332 30.80 -7.12 0.89
CA ALA A 332 30.62 -8.53 1.20
C ALA A 332 30.20 -9.40 0.01
N ILE A 333 29.49 -8.84 -0.97
CA ILE A 333 28.95 -9.62 -2.11
C ILE A 333 29.60 -9.30 -3.46
N ARG A 334 30.31 -8.16 -3.61
CA ARG A 334 30.87 -7.70 -4.90
C ARG A 334 31.85 -8.64 -5.59
N LYS A 335 32.37 -9.66 -4.91
CA LYS A 335 33.26 -10.67 -5.51
C LYS A 335 32.52 -11.94 -5.95
N LEU A 336 31.19 -11.95 -5.80
CA LEU A 336 30.33 -13.11 -6.03
C LEU A 336 29.36 -12.94 -7.20
N TYR A 337 29.47 -11.88 -8.01
CA TYR A 337 28.62 -11.63 -9.19
C TYR A 337 28.56 -12.78 -10.21
N SER A 338 29.52 -13.71 -10.20
CA SER A 338 29.49 -14.88 -11.08
C SER A 338 28.58 -16.01 -10.60
N VAL A 339 28.21 -16.01 -9.31
CA VAL A 339 27.43 -17.10 -8.66
C VAL A 339 26.17 -16.59 -7.93
N VAL A 340 26.13 -15.31 -7.57
CA VAL A 340 24.96 -14.62 -6.99
C VAL A 340 24.46 -13.56 -7.97
N ASP A 341 23.16 -13.57 -8.27
CA ASP A 341 22.48 -12.49 -8.98
C ASP A 341 22.26 -11.33 -8.00
N ILE A 342 23.08 -10.29 -8.16
CA ILE A 342 23.06 -9.10 -7.31
C ILE A 342 22.41 -7.99 -8.15
N PRO A 343 21.19 -7.54 -7.79
CA PRO A 343 20.50 -6.52 -8.56
C PRO A 343 21.23 -5.16 -8.47
N PRO A 344 21.08 -4.29 -9.47
CA PRO A 344 21.49 -2.89 -9.37
C PRO A 344 20.79 -2.20 -8.18
N ASP A 345 21.42 -1.15 -7.63
CA ASP A 345 20.89 -0.43 -6.46
C ASP A 345 19.47 0.13 -6.69
N GLU A 346 19.17 0.57 -7.91
CA GLU A 346 17.85 1.06 -8.32
C GLU A 346 16.75 -0.01 -8.22
N GLU A 347 17.11 -1.29 -8.36
CA GLU A 347 16.20 -2.44 -8.32
C GLU A 347 16.29 -3.20 -6.97
N ALA A 348 17.13 -2.77 -6.03
CA ALA A 348 17.43 -3.51 -4.80
C ALA A 348 16.22 -3.60 -3.84
N SER A 349 15.29 -2.64 -3.92
CA SER A 349 14.04 -2.61 -3.15
C SER A 349 13.01 -3.62 -3.67
N GLU A 350 13.14 -4.06 -4.93
CA GLU A 350 12.16 -4.92 -5.62
C GLU A 350 12.69 -6.34 -5.89
N ARG A 351 13.99 -6.49 -6.13
CA ARG A 351 14.63 -7.77 -6.46
C ARG A 351 15.34 -8.42 -5.28
N HIS A 352 15.29 -9.76 -5.24
CA HIS A 352 15.94 -10.59 -4.21
C HIS A 352 17.34 -11.00 -4.65
N LEU A 353 18.22 -11.23 -3.67
CA LEU A 353 19.47 -11.96 -3.92
C LEU A 353 19.15 -13.43 -4.18
N THR A 354 19.56 -13.96 -5.34
CA THR A 354 19.40 -15.37 -5.70
C THR A 354 20.70 -15.94 -6.22
N PHE A 355 20.84 -17.27 -6.21
CA PHE A 355 21.96 -17.93 -6.86
C PHE A 355 21.66 -18.16 -8.33
N PHE A 356 22.65 -17.96 -9.21
CA PHE A 356 22.49 -18.29 -10.64
C PHE A 356 22.29 -19.78 -10.90
N HIS A 357 22.71 -20.64 -9.96
CA HIS A 357 22.49 -22.07 -10.05
C HIS A 357 22.35 -22.74 -8.67
N LYS A 358 21.36 -23.63 -8.50
CA LYS A 358 21.02 -24.35 -7.25
C LYS A 358 22.21 -25.15 -6.69
N SER A 359 23.11 -25.64 -7.55
CA SER A 359 24.32 -26.35 -7.11
C SER A 359 25.26 -25.52 -6.22
N PHE A 360 25.23 -24.19 -6.32
CA PHE A 360 25.99 -23.31 -5.43
C PHE A 360 25.40 -23.28 -4.01
N GLY A 361 24.07 -23.22 -3.91
CA GLY A 361 23.38 -23.40 -2.63
C GLY A 361 23.63 -24.78 -2.03
N ASP A 362 23.53 -25.84 -2.84
CA ASP A 362 23.81 -27.22 -2.42
C ASP A 362 25.26 -27.38 -1.90
N TYR A 363 26.22 -26.70 -2.55
CA TYR A 363 27.62 -26.66 -2.11
C TYR A 363 27.76 -26.00 -0.74
N LEU A 364 27.13 -24.84 -0.53
CA LEU A 364 27.19 -24.10 0.75
C LEU A 364 26.54 -24.86 1.91
N ARG A 365 25.49 -25.65 1.66
CA ARG A 365 24.78 -26.42 2.70
C ARG A 365 25.53 -27.68 3.14
N ASP A 366 26.43 -28.21 2.31
CA ASP A 366 27.16 -29.46 2.58
C ASP A 366 28.57 -29.17 3.10
N VAL A 367 28.79 -29.46 4.39
CA VAL A 367 30.09 -29.28 5.07
C VAL A 367 31.21 -30.11 4.44
N ASN A 368 30.90 -31.28 3.87
CA ASN A 368 31.91 -32.13 3.25
C ASN A 368 32.37 -31.60 1.89
N ARG A 369 31.55 -30.76 1.24
CA ARG A 369 31.85 -30.14 -0.05
C ARG A 369 32.49 -28.77 0.13
N SER A 370 31.93 -27.93 0.99
CA SER A 370 32.36 -26.53 1.13
C SER A 370 33.32 -26.24 2.28
N GLY A 371 33.50 -27.17 3.23
CA GLY A 371 34.43 -27.03 4.35
C GLY A 371 34.20 -25.73 5.12
N ASN A 372 35.22 -24.86 5.16
CA ASN A 372 35.15 -23.57 5.84
C ASN A 372 34.15 -22.59 5.22
N PHE A 373 33.61 -22.84 4.02
CA PHE A 373 32.56 -22.02 3.42
C PHE A 373 31.16 -22.49 3.76
N SER A 374 31.03 -23.63 4.44
CA SER A 374 29.73 -24.19 4.79
C SER A 374 28.88 -23.25 5.63
N ILE A 375 27.58 -23.33 5.40
CA ILE A 375 26.53 -22.62 6.10
C ILE A 375 25.54 -23.69 6.55
N SER A 376 25.44 -23.91 7.86
CA SER A 376 24.48 -24.84 8.44
C SER A 376 23.09 -24.21 8.55
N GLN A 377 22.05 -25.05 8.66
CA GLN A 377 20.70 -24.58 8.90
C GLN A 377 20.59 -23.86 10.26
N ASP A 378 21.36 -24.27 11.27
CA ASP A 378 21.41 -23.60 12.58
C ASP A 378 22.04 -22.21 12.49
N GLN A 379 23.08 -22.03 11.67
CA GLN A 379 23.63 -20.69 11.39
C GLN A 379 22.62 -19.81 10.66
N ALA A 380 21.83 -20.36 9.73
CA ALA A 380 20.76 -19.60 9.09
C ALA A 380 19.61 -19.26 10.07
N ARG A 381 19.23 -20.21 10.93
CA ARG A 381 18.25 -19.99 12.01
C ARG A 381 18.74 -19.00 13.05
N SER A 382 20.04 -18.88 13.29
CA SER A 382 20.56 -17.89 14.24
C SER A 382 20.32 -16.45 13.80
N LEU A 383 19.89 -16.22 12.55
CA LEU A 383 19.41 -14.94 12.04
C LEU A 383 17.94 -14.66 12.39
N TRP A 384 17.24 -15.60 13.06
CA TRP A 384 15.83 -15.44 13.47
C TRP A 384 15.59 -14.31 14.44
N PRO A 385 16.42 -14.07 15.47
CA PRO A 385 16.25 -12.92 16.34
C PRO A 385 16.25 -11.60 15.56
N GLU A 386 17.18 -11.44 14.61
CA GLU A 386 17.21 -10.26 13.73
C GLU A 386 15.99 -10.20 12.78
N ALA A 387 15.52 -11.36 12.31
CA ALA A 387 14.32 -11.45 11.48
C ALA A 387 13.01 -11.27 12.26
N TYR A 388 13.00 -11.62 13.54
CA TYR A 388 11.88 -11.50 14.45
C TYR A 388 11.58 -10.03 14.68
N ASP A 389 12.57 -9.15 14.82
CA ASP A 389 12.35 -7.70 14.92
C ASP A 389 11.60 -7.16 13.68
N LEU A 390 11.97 -7.62 12.48
CA LEU A 390 11.28 -7.28 11.23
C LEU A 390 9.88 -7.89 11.14
N LEU A 391 9.71 -9.14 11.58
CA LEU A 391 8.42 -9.83 11.63
C LEU A 391 7.50 -9.21 12.69
N TRP A 392 8.04 -8.74 13.82
CA TRP A 392 7.30 -8.06 14.89
C TRP A 392 6.75 -6.75 14.38
N VAL A 393 7.55 -5.97 13.65
CA VAL A 393 7.10 -4.75 12.94
C VAL A 393 6.02 -5.08 11.91
N LYS A 394 6.09 -6.25 11.25
CA LYS A 394 5.09 -6.68 10.26
C LYS A 394 3.80 -7.21 10.90
N LEU A 395 3.90 -7.93 12.02
CA LEU A 395 2.79 -8.51 12.78
C LEU A 395 2.04 -7.44 13.59
N THR A 396 2.73 -6.45 14.13
CA THR A 396 2.04 -5.27 14.68
C THR A 396 1.32 -4.46 13.62
N ARG A 397 1.88 -4.38 12.41
CA ARG A 397 1.21 -3.75 11.27
C ARG A 397 0.00 -4.55 10.76
N GLN A 398 0.00 -5.88 10.84
CA GLN A 398 -1.15 -6.71 10.41
C GLN A 398 -2.26 -6.81 11.45
N HIS A 399 -1.95 -6.72 12.76
CA HIS A 399 -2.97 -6.69 13.81
C HIS A 399 -3.74 -5.35 13.90
N GLU A 400 -3.30 -4.31 13.19
CA GLU A 400 -4.04 -3.05 13.06
C GLU A 400 -5.10 -3.07 11.94
N SER A 401 -5.26 -4.18 11.19
CA SER A 401 -6.21 -4.29 10.08
C SER A 401 -7.01 -5.60 10.09
N SER A 402 -8.03 -5.74 10.96
CA SER A 402 -9.26 -6.51 10.67
C SER A 402 -10.29 -6.42 11.79
N HIS A 403 -11.53 -6.10 11.40
CA HIS A 403 -12.72 -6.34 12.22
C HIS A 403 -12.84 -7.84 12.54
N PHE A 404 -13.23 -8.14 13.77
CA PHE A 404 -13.75 -9.43 14.20
C PHE A 404 -14.91 -9.87 13.29
N MET A 405 -14.69 -10.84 12.40
CA MET A 405 -15.67 -11.88 12.11
C MET A 405 -14.99 -13.13 11.51
N GLU A 406 -15.15 -14.23 12.25
CA GLU A 406 -14.96 -15.63 11.86
C GLU A 406 -13.62 -16.04 11.23
N CYS A 407 -12.59 -16.23 12.08
CA CYS A 407 -11.46 -17.11 11.78
C CYS A 407 -11.54 -18.38 12.64
N LYS A 408 -12.42 -19.32 12.27
CA LYS A 408 -12.41 -20.69 12.81
C LYS A 408 -11.39 -21.54 12.02
N SER A 409 -10.09 -21.27 12.15
CA SER A 409 -9.03 -22.21 11.70
C SER A 409 -7.58 -21.81 12.08
N ILE A 410 -7.35 -21.15 13.23
CA ILE A 410 -5.99 -21.01 13.79
C ILE A 410 -5.82 -21.85 15.07
N PRO A 411 -5.88 -23.19 15.00
CA PRO A 411 -5.16 -24.01 15.98
C PRO A 411 -3.95 -24.83 15.48
N SER A 412 -3.53 -24.81 14.21
CA SER A 412 -2.51 -25.78 13.72
C SER A 412 -1.09 -25.24 13.48
N ILE A 413 -0.78 -23.97 13.81
CA ILE A 413 0.58 -23.42 13.59
C ILE A 413 1.44 -23.42 14.87
N TYR A 414 0.83 -23.61 16.04
CA TYR A 414 1.57 -23.70 17.31
C TYR A 414 1.85 -25.14 17.77
N SER A 415 1.31 -26.17 17.10
CA SER A 415 1.47 -27.57 17.55
C SER A 415 2.64 -28.34 16.92
N ASP A 416 3.13 -27.95 15.75
CA ASP A 416 3.91 -28.89 14.92
C ASP A 416 5.42 -28.59 14.79
N ILE A 417 5.98 -27.59 15.50
CA ILE A 417 7.44 -27.28 15.38
C ILE A 417 8.22 -27.24 16.71
N TRP A 418 7.62 -27.28 17.91
CA TRP A 418 8.42 -27.26 19.16
C TRP A 418 7.80 -28.03 20.33
N LEU A 419 7.91 -29.36 20.35
CA LEU A 419 7.68 -30.15 21.58
C LEU A 419 8.55 -31.42 21.71
N THR A 420 9.81 -31.40 21.26
CA THR A 420 10.77 -32.46 21.61
C THR A 420 12.12 -31.85 21.99
N ASN A 421 12.40 -31.87 23.30
CA ASN A 421 13.68 -31.55 23.97
C ASN A 421 13.95 -30.09 24.40
N ILE A 422 13.03 -29.49 25.17
CA ILE A 422 13.43 -28.44 26.11
C ILE A 422 13.11 -28.93 27.53
N ASP A 423 14.12 -28.81 28.40
CA ASP A 423 14.08 -29.16 29.82
C ASP A 423 12.95 -28.40 30.55
N LEU A 424 12.21 -29.09 31.42
CA LEU A 424 11.01 -28.56 32.09
C LEU A 424 11.30 -27.30 32.93
N ASP A 425 12.55 -27.14 33.38
CA ASP A 425 12.99 -25.97 34.15
C ASP A 425 13.08 -24.68 33.30
N VAL A 426 13.24 -24.79 31.97
CA VAL A 426 13.28 -23.63 31.05
C VAL A 426 11.86 -23.17 30.67
N TYR A 427 10.89 -24.09 30.67
CA TYR A 427 9.48 -23.76 30.44
C TYR A 427 8.87 -23.00 31.62
N GLU A 428 9.24 -23.34 32.87
CA GLU A 428 8.83 -22.56 34.07
C GLU A 428 9.50 -21.18 34.15
N ALA A 429 10.71 -21.01 33.60
CA ALA A 429 11.36 -19.70 33.52
C ALA A 429 10.67 -18.78 32.50
N LEU A 430 10.33 -19.29 31.31
CA LEU A 430 9.69 -18.51 30.24
C LEU A 430 8.20 -18.21 30.51
N THR A 431 7.49 -19.06 31.25
CA THR A 431 6.09 -18.81 31.62
C THR A 431 5.93 -17.85 32.80
N ASN A 432 6.94 -17.72 33.67
CA ASN A 432 6.93 -16.75 34.76
C ASN A 432 7.38 -15.34 34.33
N GLU A 433 8.13 -15.18 33.22
CA GLU A 433 8.47 -13.85 32.68
C GLU A 433 7.34 -13.18 31.87
N PHE A 434 6.28 -13.92 31.48
CA PHE A 434 5.19 -13.37 30.68
C PHE A 434 4.07 -12.67 31.48
N ASN A 435 4.25 -12.43 32.79
CA ASN A 435 3.21 -11.83 33.65
C ASN A 435 3.62 -10.61 34.49
N PHE A 436 4.80 -10.01 34.28
CA PHE A 436 5.16 -8.75 34.96
C PHE A 436 5.81 -7.75 34.00
N GLY A 437 4.97 -6.88 33.42
CA GLY A 437 5.34 -5.69 32.66
C GLY A 437 4.42 -4.50 32.97
N LEU A 438 3.84 -4.47 34.16
CA LEU A 438 3.21 -3.32 34.80
C LEU A 438 3.62 -3.37 36.27
N PHE A 439 4.05 -2.22 36.80
CA PHE A 439 4.58 -1.94 38.15
C PHE A 439 6.08 -2.20 38.40
N ALA A 440 6.89 -1.14 38.29
CA ALA A 440 7.78 -0.67 39.37
C ALA A 440 8.49 0.64 38.95
N TYR A 441 7.93 1.78 39.37
CA TYR A 441 8.72 2.90 39.88
C TYR A 441 8.42 2.97 41.37
N GLU A 442 9.45 3.16 42.18
CA GLU A 442 9.51 3.10 43.65
C GLU A 442 9.91 1.74 44.26
N ALA A 443 11.18 1.39 44.11
CA ALA A 443 12.01 0.86 45.19
C ALA A 443 13.49 1.01 44.79
N ASP A 444 14.19 1.95 45.43
CA ASP A 444 15.64 1.86 45.59
C ASP A 444 15.97 0.56 46.35
N GLU A 445 17.11 -0.05 46.01
CA GLU A 445 17.68 -1.29 46.58
C GLU A 445 17.07 -2.63 46.09
N LEU A 446 17.60 -3.15 44.97
CA LEU A 446 18.13 -4.52 44.81
C LEU A 446 18.47 -4.77 43.33
N TRP A 447 19.77 -4.77 43.02
CA TRP A 447 20.32 -5.13 41.72
C TRP A 447 20.27 -6.66 41.51
N ASP A 448 19.65 -7.12 40.41
CA ASP A 448 19.67 -8.52 39.99
C ASP A 448 20.98 -8.86 39.20
N PRO A 449 21.68 -9.99 39.47
CA PRO A 449 22.96 -10.33 38.84
C PRO A 449 22.93 -10.70 37.35
N TYR A 450 21.77 -10.85 36.70
CA TYR A 450 21.73 -11.34 35.31
C TYR A 450 22.05 -10.28 34.24
N TYR A 451 21.79 -9.00 34.51
CA TYR A 451 22.16 -7.89 33.59
C TYR A 451 23.67 -7.59 33.58
N ALA A 452 24.40 -8.00 34.63
CA ALA A 452 25.86 -7.82 34.71
C ALA A 452 26.61 -8.73 33.73
N ASN A 453 26.09 -9.91 33.36
CA ASN A 453 26.81 -10.87 32.52
C ASN A 453 26.86 -10.48 31.02
N ALA A 454 25.88 -9.73 30.53
CA ALA A 454 25.89 -9.24 29.14
C ALA A 454 26.87 -8.08 28.95
N VAL A 455 26.95 -7.18 29.94
CA VAL A 455 27.88 -6.04 29.91
C VAL A 455 29.31 -6.49 30.21
N THR A 456 29.51 -7.48 31.09
CA THR A 456 30.86 -8.01 31.42
C THR A 456 31.46 -8.79 30.24
N ARG A 457 30.66 -9.52 29.44
CA ARG A 457 31.16 -10.20 28.22
C ARG A 457 31.64 -9.24 27.13
N ILE A 458 31.01 -8.06 27.01
CA ILE A 458 31.43 -7.03 26.06
C ILE A 458 32.73 -6.36 26.52
N VAL A 459 32.93 -6.19 27.84
CA VAL A 459 34.16 -5.64 28.41
C VAL A 459 35.31 -6.66 28.37
N ASP A 460 35.06 -7.95 28.56
CA ASP A 460 36.10 -8.99 28.51
C ASP A 460 36.58 -9.31 27.09
N LEU A 461 35.70 -9.21 26.08
CA LEU A 461 36.10 -9.31 24.66
C LEU A 461 37.05 -8.19 24.21
N SER A 462 37.14 -7.09 24.97
CA SER A 462 38.09 -6.00 24.71
C SER A 462 39.48 -6.22 25.33
N ARG A 463 39.65 -7.21 26.21
CA ARG A 463 40.93 -7.50 26.90
C ARG A 463 41.84 -8.49 26.16
N ASP A 464 41.31 -9.36 25.31
CA ASP A 464 42.07 -10.48 24.72
C ASP A 464 42.73 -10.21 23.35
N ALA A 465 42.49 -9.05 22.73
CA ALA A 465 43.14 -8.70 21.46
C ALA A 465 44.52 -8.07 21.66
N LYS A 466 45.54 -8.89 21.94
CA LYS A 466 46.96 -8.49 21.83
C LYS A 466 47.36 -8.34 20.35
N VAL A 467 47.26 -7.14 19.76
CA VAL A 467 47.90 -6.80 18.47
C VAL A 467 48.56 -5.41 18.52
N PRO A 468 49.78 -5.22 17.95
CA PRO A 468 50.68 -4.11 18.30
C PRO A 468 50.32 -2.76 17.69
N THR A 469 50.69 -1.73 18.43
CA THR A 469 50.51 -0.29 18.23
C THR A 469 51.20 0.30 16.99
N GLY A 470 50.47 1.14 16.25
CA GLY A 470 51.00 2.02 15.20
C GLY A 470 50.05 3.15 14.81
N PHE A 471 49.88 4.13 15.71
CA PHE A 471 49.36 5.49 15.48
C PHE A 471 48.02 5.67 14.75
N VAL A 472 46.91 5.54 15.51
CA VAL A 472 45.88 6.59 15.59
C VAL A 472 45.43 6.64 17.05
N ARG A 473 45.45 7.84 17.67
CA ARG A 473 45.09 8.07 19.08
C ARG A 473 43.67 7.56 19.39
N THR A 474 43.57 6.45 20.11
CA THR A 474 42.36 5.88 20.71
C THR A 474 42.06 6.51 22.07
N GLU A 475 41.89 7.83 22.11
CA GLU A 475 41.38 8.53 23.30
C GLU A 475 40.03 9.24 23.05
N ALA A 476 39.49 9.21 21.82
CA ALA A 476 38.21 9.86 21.51
C ALA A 476 37.01 8.88 21.36
N ILE A 477 37.23 7.57 21.23
CA ILE A 477 36.17 6.58 20.94
C ILE A 477 35.94 5.62 22.13
N ARG A 478 36.09 6.13 23.35
CA ARG A 478 35.51 5.49 24.55
C ARG A 478 34.23 6.20 25.01
N ASP A 479 33.93 7.36 24.44
CA ASP A 479 32.79 8.20 24.82
C ASP A 479 31.57 8.07 23.87
N ASP A 480 31.70 7.49 22.68
CA ASP A 480 30.68 7.64 21.60
C ASP A 480 29.59 6.55 21.51
N VAL A 481 29.67 5.43 22.23
CA VAL A 481 28.57 4.42 22.31
C VAL A 481 27.89 4.43 23.68
N ALA A 482 28.44 5.18 24.64
CA ALA A 482 27.81 5.44 25.93
C ALA A 482 26.85 6.63 25.89
N ASP A 483 26.73 7.31 24.75
CA ASP A 483 25.83 8.46 24.64
C ASP A 483 24.38 8.00 24.45
N MET A 484 23.84 7.40 25.51
CA MET A 484 22.40 7.12 25.67
C MET A 484 21.58 8.38 25.45
N LYS A 485 22.15 9.59 25.64
CA LYS A 485 21.46 10.84 25.29
C LYS A 485 21.40 11.02 23.79
N LEU A 486 22.47 10.74 23.04
CA LEU A 486 22.45 10.75 21.57
C LEU A 486 21.51 9.68 21.01
N LEU A 487 21.54 8.45 21.50
CA LEU A 487 20.61 7.39 21.06
C LEU A 487 19.16 7.71 21.44
N HIS A 488 18.91 8.21 22.65
CA HIS A 488 17.60 8.69 23.06
C HIS A 488 17.15 9.85 22.16
N HIS A 489 18.01 10.83 21.89
CA HIS A 489 17.72 11.97 21.04
C HIS A 489 17.46 11.56 19.59
N LEU A 490 18.27 10.67 19.01
CA LEU A 490 18.07 10.11 17.67
C LEU A 490 16.79 9.25 17.60
N SER A 491 16.47 8.50 18.65
CA SER A 491 15.19 7.77 18.74
C SER A 491 14.00 8.72 18.81
N LEU A 492 14.13 9.85 19.51
CA LEU A 492 13.11 10.89 19.57
C LEU A 492 13.03 11.69 18.27
N LEU A 493 14.13 11.91 17.56
CA LEU A 493 14.17 12.60 16.26
C LEU A 493 13.61 11.74 15.14
N THR A 494 13.91 10.44 15.11
CA THR A 494 13.33 9.48 14.16
C THR A 494 11.85 9.22 14.45
N LYS A 495 11.43 9.26 15.72
CA LYS A 495 10.01 9.26 16.11
C LYS A 495 9.33 10.63 15.96
N GLY A 496 10.11 11.72 15.96
CA GLY A 496 9.66 13.12 15.87
C GLY A 496 9.47 13.57 14.43
N ARG A 497 10.22 13.01 13.49
CA ARG A 497 9.89 12.96 12.05
C ARG A 497 9.37 11.57 11.71
N ARG A 498 8.09 11.32 11.96
CA ARG A 498 7.43 10.09 11.46
C ARG A 498 7.27 10.19 9.94
N ILE A 499 8.33 9.92 9.20
CA ILE A 499 8.25 9.51 7.80
C ILE A 499 8.08 8.00 7.82
N ASN A 500 6.91 7.51 7.46
CA ASN A 500 6.71 6.09 7.18
C ASN A 500 7.27 5.86 5.76
N PRO A 501 8.27 4.99 5.55
CA PRO A 501 8.78 4.69 4.19
C PRO A 501 7.77 3.98 3.28
N LEU A 502 6.58 3.66 3.81
CA LEU A 502 5.50 2.93 3.12
C LEU A 502 4.44 3.84 2.48
N ASP A 503 4.54 5.17 2.62
CA ASP A 503 3.62 6.10 1.95
C ASP A 503 3.84 6.20 0.42
N LEU A 504 4.65 5.31 -0.16
CA LEU A 504 4.94 5.26 -1.60
C LEU A 504 4.38 4.03 -2.33
N GLN A 505 3.83 2.99 -1.67
CA GLN A 505 3.47 1.76 -2.41
C GLN A 505 2.23 0.95 -1.96
N ASN A 506 1.39 1.42 -1.03
CA ASN A 506 0.16 0.68 -0.69
C ASN A 506 -1.11 1.49 -0.96
N ASP A 507 -1.72 1.22 -2.12
CA ASP A 507 -3.07 1.65 -2.48
C ASP A 507 -4.12 0.89 -1.67
N ASN A 508 -4.37 1.35 -0.43
CA ASN A 508 -5.58 1.01 0.30
C ASN A 508 -6.52 2.24 0.33
N PRO A 509 -7.73 2.17 -0.26
CA PRO A 509 -8.61 3.33 -0.44
C PRO A 509 -9.06 4.03 0.86
N PHE A 510 -8.84 3.40 2.03
CA PHE A 510 -9.19 3.94 3.35
C PHE A 510 -8.01 4.61 4.11
N GLU A 511 -6.75 4.27 3.84
CA GLU A 511 -5.58 4.91 4.51
C GLU A 511 -5.29 6.32 3.97
N MET A 512 -5.63 6.57 2.70
CA MET A 512 -5.37 7.83 1.99
C MET A 512 -6.07 9.07 2.60
N LEU A 513 -7.03 8.86 3.51
CA LEU A 513 -7.77 9.91 4.20
C LEU A 513 -7.08 10.43 5.47
N THR A 514 -5.97 9.80 5.90
CA THR A 514 -5.35 10.05 7.22
C THR A 514 -4.01 10.76 7.18
N GLN A 515 -3.67 11.43 6.06
CA GLN A 515 -2.39 12.10 5.93
C GLN A 515 -2.19 13.19 7.01
N ARG A 516 -1.25 12.91 7.91
CA ARG A 516 -0.75 13.74 9.00
C ARG A 516 -0.29 15.09 8.44
N ASP A 517 -0.76 16.23 8.96
CA ASP A 517 -0.31 17.57 8.53
C ASP A 517 -0.81 18.85 9.23
N PRO A 518 -0.29 20.07 8.91
CA PRO A 518 0.18 21.03 9.91
C PRO A 518 -0.73 22.29 9.90
N ALA A 519 -1.12 22.80 11.07
CA ALA A 519 -1.82 24.10 11.13
C ALA A 519 -1.42 24.86 12.39
N ALA A 520 -1.94 26.08 12.59
CA ALA A 520 -1.85 26.81 13.85
C ALA A 520 -3.22 26.83 14.58
N ALA A 521 -3.26 26.46 15.86
CA ALA A 521 -4.44 26.42 16.74
C ALA A 521 -4.25 27.48 17.80
N PHE A 522 -5.33 28.09 18.22
CA PHE A 522 -5.26 29.33 18.96
C PHE A 522 -6.27 29.30 20.10
N PHE A 523 -5.83 29.67 21.30
CA PHE A 523 -6.67 29.71 22.49
C PHE A 523 -7.28 31.10 22.68
N ILE A 524 -8.54 31.17 23.11
CA ILE A 524 -9.24 32.41 23.43
C ILE A 524 -9.80 32.33 24.85
N VAL A 525 -9.77 33.45 25.57
CA VAL A 525 -10.58 33.71 26.77
C VAL A 525 -11.23 35.11 26.62
N GLY A 526 -12.56 35.20 26.54
CA GLY A 526 -13.30 36.48 26.39
C GLY A 526 -14.73 36.44 27.00
N ARG A 527 -15.23 37.57 27.54
CA ARG A 527 -16.37 37.70 28.50
C ARG A 527 -17.79 37.48 27.92
N GLY A 528 -18.58 36.62 28.60
CA GLY A 528 -20.01 36.31 28.36
C GLY A 528 -20.17 34.92 27.73
N TRP A 529 -20.87 33.97 28.37
CA TRP A 529 -20.69 32.50 28.14
C TRP A 529 -19.21 32.19 27.85
N LYS A 530 -18.38 32.36 28.87
CA LYS A 530 -16.92 32.20 28.73
C LYS A 530 -16.58 30.73 28.53
N SER A 531 -16.64 30.26 27.28
CA SER A 531 -15.89 29.08 26.89
C SER A 531 -14.48 29.53 26.52
N ALA A 532 -13.45 28.89 27.09
CA ALA A 532 -12.18 28.82 26.38
C ALA A 532 -12.49 28.21 25.01
N LEU A 533 -11.87 28.76 23.97
CA LEU A 533 -12.21 28.42 22.60
C LEU A 533 -10.90 28.18 21.86
N ALA A 534 -10.72 26.95 21.37
CA ALA A 534 -9.69 26.66 20.39
C ALA A 534 -10.29 26.92 19.01
N VAL A 535 -9.99 28.07 18.42
CA VAL A 535 -10.28 28.26 16.99
C VAL A 535 -9.10 27.69 16.25
N LEU A 536 -9.30 26.53 15.66
CA LEU A 536 -8.43 26.09 14.59
C LEU A 536 -8.98 26.68 13.30
N VAL A 537 -8.47 27.84 12.90
CA VAL A 537 -8.56 28.18 11.48
C VAL A 537 -7.69 27.18 10.74
N LYS A 538 -8.21 25.97 10.51
CA LYS A 538 -7.59 24.88 9.76
C LYS A 538 -7.64 25.24 8.29
N GLY A 539 -6.89 26.26 7.91
CA GLY A 539 -6.12 26.11 6.70
C GLY A 539 -5.08 25.05 7.04
N SER A 540 -5.41 23.84 6.70
CA SER A 540 -4.40 22.91 6.26
C SER A 540 -3.36 23.69 5.44
N GLY A 541 -2.07 23.62 5.79
CA GLY A 541 -0.99 23.92 4.82
C GLY A 541 -0.99 22.86 3.71
N LYS A 542 -2.17 22.67 3.10
CA LYS A 542 -2.73 21.40 2.61
C LYS A 542 -4.14 21.67 2.07
N THR A 543 -4.31 22.67 1.22
CA THR A 543 -5.52 22.97 0.44
C THR A 543 -6.41 21.74 0.17
N VAL A 544 -7.36 21.44 1.07
CA VAL A 544 -8.28 20.27 1.26
C VAL A 544 -7.91 18.90 0.64
N ALA A 545 -7.42 18.87 -0.58
CA ALA A 545 -6.94 17.72 -1.33
C ALA A 545 -5.41 17.46 -1.27
N PHE A 546 -4.56 18.46 -1.04
CA PHE A 546 -3.10 18.33 -1.25
C PHE A 546 -2.25 18.15 0.03
N GLY A 547 -0.96 17.80 -0.15
CA GLY A 547 0.10 17.48 0.82
C GLY A 547 0.69 18.67 1.62
N ARG A 548 1.53 18.43 2.67
CA ARG A 548 2.11 19.45 3.60
C ARG A 548 2.74 20.63 2.85
N GLU A 549 3.19 20.30 1.66
CA GLU A 549 3.98 21.12 0.76
C GLU A 549 3.15 22.13 -0.06
N PHE A 550 1.82 22.06 -0.03
CA PHE A 550 1.00 22.90 -0.91
C PHE A 550 0.88 24.34 -0.38
N PRO A 551 1.11 25.38 -1.23
CA PRO A 551 1.16 26.77 -0.80
C PRO A 551 -0.19 27.29 -0.26
N ASP A 552 -0.13 28.07 0.82
CA ASP A 552 -1.29 28.65 1.53
C ASP A 552 -2.22 29.47 0.61
N SER A 553 -1.66 30.07 -0.45
CA SER A 553 -2.38 30.94 -1.39
C SER A 553 -2.94 30.20 -2.62
N GLY A 554 -2.62 28.93 -2.82
CA GLY A 554 -3.12 28.19 -3.99
C GLY A 554 -4.63 27.91 -3.91
N ARG A 555 -5.27 27.67 -5.06
CA ARG A 555 -6.74 27.59 -5.17
C ARG A 555 -7.33 26.39 -4.44
N ASN A 556 -8.25 26.64 -3.49
CA ASN A 556 -8.95 25.60 -2.74
C ASN A 556 -10.04 26.14 -1.80
N PRO A 557 -10.99 25.33 -1.30
CA PRO A 557 -11.65 25.60 -0.02
C PRO A 557 -10.65 25.81 1.12
N ARG A 558 -11.07 26.53 2.16
CA ARG A 558 -10.32 26.67 3.42
C ARG A 558 -11.16 26.18 4.58
N GLY A 559 -10.56 25.38 5.46
CA GLY A 559 -11.22 24.90 6.66
C GLY A 559 -11.37 26.00 7.72
N PHE A 560 -12.50 26.00 8.40
CA PHE A 560 -12.82 26.87 9.52
C PHE A 560 -13.36 25.98 10.65
N ALA A 561 -12.48 25.53 11.55
CA ALA A 561 -12.83 24.60 12.62
C ALA A 561 -12.80 25.29 13.99
N ILE A 562 -13.82 25.07 14.80
CA ILE A 562 -13.98 25.72 16.09
C ILE A 562 -14.21 24.63 17.13
N LYS A 563 -13.46 24.65 18.23
CA LYS A 563 -13.64 23.78 19.39
C LYS A 563 -13.97 24.63 20.60
N HIS A 564 -15.23 24.58 21.01
CA HIS A 564 -15.72 25.17 22.23
C HIS A 564 -15.44 24.20 23.37
N TYR A 565 -14.59 24.58 24.31
CA TYR A 565 -14.51 23.87 25.58
C TYR A 565 -15.70 24.37 26.41
N THR A 566 -16.64 23.51 26.76
CA THR A 566 -17.83 23.87 27.53
C THR A 566 -17.84 23.15 28.87
N GLU A 567 -18.78 23.53 29.74
CA GLU A 567 -19.00 22.85 31.02
C GLU A 567 -19.60 21.45 30.85
N ASP A 568 -20.11 21.12 29.66
CA ASP A 568 -20.75 19.84 29.34
C ASP A 568 -19.90 18.99 28.36
N GLY A 569 -18.64 19.39 28.10
CA GLY A 569 -17.74 18.70 27.18
C GLY A 569 -17.17 19.62 26.10
N ASN A 570 -16.59 19.03 25.05
CA ASN A 570 -16.14 19.79 23.89
C ASN A 570 -17.25 19.81 22.83
N TYR A 571 -17.54 20.99 22.28
CA TYR A 571 -18.41 21.15 21.12
C TYR A 571 -17.60 21.62 19.91
N ASP A 572 -17.60 20.85 18.83
CA ASP A 572 -16.83 21.16 17.63
C ASP A 572 -17.72 21.54 16.43
N VAL A 573 -17.48 22.72 15.86
CA VAL A 573 -18.05 23.14 14.57
C VAL A 573 -16.96 23.03 13.51
N VAL A 574 -17.09 22.07 12.58
CA VAL A 574 -16.04 21.77 11.59
C VAL A 574 -16.48 22.19 10.19
N GLY A 575 -16.21 23.45 9.87
CA GLY A 575 -16.71 24.16 8.71
C GLY A 575 -15.69 24.49 7.62
N LEU A 576 -16.14 25.29 6.65
CA LEU A 576 -15.35 25.84 5.55
C LEU A 576 -15.50 27.37 5.45
N ASN A 577 -14.73 28.01 4.57
CA ASN A 577 -14.86 29.43 4.22
C ASN A 577 -16.09 29.76 3.36
N TRP A 578 -16.81 28.75 2.90
CA TRP A 578 -18.06 28.88 2.14
C TRP A 578 -19.12 27.88 2.63
N PRO A 579 -20.42 28.09 2.34
CA PRO A 579 -21.50 27.39 3.04
C PRO A 579 -21.86 26.00 2.50
N ILE A 580 -21.21 25.51 1.45
CA ILE A 580 -21.59 24.29 0.73
C ILE A 580 -20.42 23.32 0.51
N PHE A 581 -20.71 22.10 0.08
CA PHE A 581 -19.71 21.09 -0.29
C PHE A 581 -19.93 20.53 -1.70
N PHE A 582 -18.98 19.72 -2.19
CA PHE A 582 -18.99 19.19 -3.56
C PHE A 582 -19.86 17.93 -3.74
N CYS A 583 -20.25 17.27 -2.66
CA CYS A 583 -21.16 16.13 -2.70
C CYS A 583 -22.15 16.22 -1.55
N ARG A 584 -23.29 15.56 -1.72
CA ARG A 584 -24.33 15.41 -0.70
C ARG A 584 -24.40 14.01 -0.10
N ASP A 585 -23.90 13.02 -0.83
CA ASP A 585 -23.82 11.63 -0.38
C ASP A 585 -22.41 11.32 0.15
N PRO A 586 -22.27 10.75 1.36
CA PRO A 586 -20.97 10.36 1.91
C PRO A 586 -20.22 9.33 1.08
N ILE A 587 -20.89 8.47 0.31
CA ILE A 587 -20.22 7.45 -0.50
C ILE A 587 -19.30 8.06 -1.57
N GLN A 588 -19.66 9.25 -2.05
CA GLN A 588 -18.86 10.02 -3.01
C GLN A 588 -17.77 10.87 -2.34
N GLY A 589 -17.79 11.00 -1.00
CA GLY A 589 -16.85 11.82 -0.24
C GLY A 589 -15.38 11.50 -0.54
N PRO A 590 -14.96 10.22 -0.51
CA PRO A 590 -13.60 9.85 -0.88
C PRO A 590 -13.22 10.25 -2.32
N ASP A 591 -14.15 10.14 -3.28
CA ASP A 591 -13.87 10.46 -4.69
C ASP A 591 -13.83 11.98 -4.94
N VAL A 592 -14.55 12.79 -4.15
CA VAL A 592 -14.34 14.25 -4.11
C VAL A 592 -12.89 14.57 -3.75
N ILE A 593 -12.30 13.86 -2.79
CA ILE A 593 -10.92 14.09 -2.37
C ILE A 593 -9.94 13.58 -3.42
N ARG A 594 -10.12 12.34 -3.90
CA ARG A 594 -9.23 11.71 -4.91
C ARG A 594 -9.19 12.49 -6.22
N SER A 595 -10.32 12.97 -6.71
CA SER A 595 -10.41 13.82 -7.93
C SER A 595 -9.70 15.16 -7.83
N ARG A 596 -9.22 15.53 -6.64
CA ARG A 596 -8.43 16.75 -6.42
C ARG A 596 -7.00 16.43 -6.01
N GLN A 597 -6.64 15.15 -5.86
CA GLN A 597 -5.31 14.73 -5.45
C GLN A 597 -4.34 14.66 -6.65
N ARG A 598 -3.11 14.26 -6.36
CA ARG A 598 -2.10 14.00 -7.37
C ARG A 598 -2.40 12.69 -8.08
N ASN A 599 -2.13 12.63 -9.39
CA ASN A 599 -2.28 11.42 -10.17
C ASN A 599 -1.37 10.31 -9.60
N PRO A 600 -1.88 9.10 -9.33
CA PRO A 600 -1.08 8.05 -8.68
C PRO A 600 0.10 7.55 -9.55
N LYS A 601 0.01 7.69 -10.87
CA LYS A 601 1.05 7.22 -11.81
C LYS A 601 2.29 8.11 -11.82
N ASN A 602 2.12 9.44 -11.70
CA ASN A 602 3.22 10.40 -11.88
C ASN A 602 3.33 11.45 -10.77
N PHE A 603 2.41 11.43 -9.80
CA PHE A 603 2.33 12.33 -8.66
C PHE A 603 2.20 13.83 -9.01
N LEU A 604 1.74 14.16 -10.22
CA LEU A 604 1.43 15.52 -10.66
C LEU A 604 0.00 15.91 -10.30
N LEU A 605 -0.31 17.22 -10.31
CA LEU A 605 -1.70 17.70 -10.18
C LEU A 605 -2.55 17.13 -11.32
N ASP A 606 -3.68 16.52 -11.00
CA ASP A 606 -4.55 15.87 -11.99
C ASP A 606 -5.83 16.67 -12.25
N TYR A 607 -5.75 17.61 -13.19
CA TYR A 607 -6.92 18.40 -13.58
C TYR A 607 -7.94 17.59 -14.41
N ASN A 608 -7.50 16.52 -15.11
CA ASN A 608 -8.43 15.60 -15.78
C ASN A 608 -9.42 15.02 -14.76
N SER A 609 -8.91 14.52 -13.63
CA SER A 609 -9.75 13.95 -12.58
C SER A 609 -10.69 14.97 -11.93
N LEU A 610 -10.24 16.22 -11.74
CA LEU A 610 -11.06 17.31 -11.18
C LEU A 610 -12.26 17.60 -12.08
N PHE A 611 -12.00 17.85 -13.36
CA PHE A 611 -13.08 18.20 -14.28
C PHE A 611 -13.94 16.99 -14.65
N ASP A 612 -13.40 15.78 -14.71
CA ASP A 612 -14.20 14.57 -14.92
C ASP A 612 -15.18 14.36 -13.75
N PHE A 613 -14.73 14.57 -12.51
CA PHE A 613 -15.63 14.52 -11.35
C PHE A 613 -16.74 15.59 -11.47
N LEU A 614 -16.39 16.85 -11.72
CA LEU A 614 -17.39 17.92 -11.85
C LEU A 614 -18.36 17.68 -13.02
N ALA A 615 -17.86 17.10 -14.11
CA ALA A 615 -18.64 16.75 -15.29
C ALA A 615 -19.65 15.62 -15.04
N ASN A 616 -19.31 14.64 -14.19
CA ASN A 616 -20.17 13.49 -13.90
C ASN A 616 -20.90 13.57 -12.55
N VAL A 617 -20.78 14.68 -11.81
CA VAL A 617 -21.45 14.90 -10.52
C VAL A 617 -22.17 16.25 -10.52
N PRO A 618 -23.42 16.32 -11.00
CA PRO A 618 -24.16 17.57 -11.20
C PRO A 618 -24.23 18.46 -9.96
N GLU A 619 -24.51 17.88 -8.79
CA GLU A 619 -24.64 18.57 -7.51
C GLU A 619 -23.34 19.27 -7.05
N SER A 620 -22.19 18.87 -7.61
CA SER A 620 -20.89 19.44 -7.26
C SER A 620 -20.67 20.84 -7.84
N ASN A 621 -21.45 21.24 -8.85
CA ASN A 621 -21.15 22.43 -9.65
C ASN A 621 -21.49 23.75 -8.95
N HIS A 622 -22.30 23.75 -7.88
CA HIS A 622 -22.42 24.94 -7.02
C HIS A 622 -21.11 25.22 -6.28
N ALA A 623 -20.47 24.19 -5.72
CA ALA A 623 -19.16 24.30 -5.12
C ALA A 623 -18.05 24.45 -6.19
N GLY A 624 -18.22 23.89 -7.39
CA GLY A 624 -17.35 24.11 -8.55
C GLY A 624 -17.28 25.59 -8.94
N LEU A 625 -18.43 26.26 -9.05
CA LEU A 625 -18.52 27.70 -9.30
C LEU A 625 -17.79 28.52 -8.21
N MET A 626 -17.97 28.16 -6.93
CA MET A 626 -17.23 28.78 -5.82
C MET A 626 -15.73 28.52 -5.92
N PHE A 627 -15.32 27.31 -6.29
CA PHE A 627 -13.91 26.92 -6.40
C PHE A 627 -13.16 27.74 -7.46
N PHE A 628 -13.76 27.98 -8.63
CA PHE A 628 -13.15 28.78 -9.70
C PHE A 628 -13.34 30.29 -9.55
N SER A 629 -14.19 30.74 -8.62
CA SER A 629 -14.27 32.16 -8.24
C SER A 629 -13.12 32.58 -7.32
N ASP A 630 -12.96 33.88 -7.06
CA ASP A 630 -11.93 34.38 -6.14
C ASP A 630 -12.11 33.87 -4.69
N HIS A 631 -13.27 33.27 -4.34
CA HIS A 631 -13.46 32.56 -3.05
C HIS A 631 -12.48 31.40 -2.84
N GLY A 632 -11.88 30.86 -3.91
CA GLY A 632 -10.89 29.79 -3.85
C GLY A 632 -9.47 30.26 -3.47
N THR A 633 -9.18 31.58 -3.50
CA THR A 633 -7.83 32.14 -3.37
C THR A 633 -7.78 33.25 -2.33
N LEU A 634 -7.98 32.91 -1.05
CA LEU A 634 -8.09 33.90 0.03
C LEU A 634 -6.79 34.66 0.30
N ARG A 635 -6.90 35.97 0.58
CA ARG A 635 -5.77 36.84 0.97
C ARG A 635 -5.49 36.76 2.47
N GLY A 636 -5.23 35.54 2.96
CA GLY A 636 -4.99 35.28 4.38
C GLY A 636 -6.27 34.90 5.16
N ARG A 637 -6.07 34.33 6.35
CA ARG A 637 -7.14 33.66 7.13
C ARG A 637 -8.05 34.63 7.87
N ARG A 638 -7.55 35.79 8.22
CA ARG A 638 -8.26 36.81 8.99
C ARG A 638 -9.31 37.59 8.18
N PHE A 639 -9.35 37.40 6.86
CA PHE A 639 -10.30 38.05 5.95
C PHE A 639 -11.26 37.05 5.30
N MET A 640 -11.55 35.94 5.98
CA MET A 640 -12.48 34.93 5.47
C MET A 640 -13.71 34.79 6.36
N HIS A 641 -14.86 34.54 5.74
CA HIS A 641 -16.03 34.04 6.45
C HIS A 641 -15.78 32.59 6.89
N GLY A 642 -16.53 32.13 7.89
CA GLY A 642 -16.62 30.74 8.30
C GLY A 642 -18.06 30.25 8.18
N TYR A 643 -18.25 28.98 7.87
CA TYR A 643 -19.57 28.37 7.81
C TYR A 643 -19.49 26.94 8.32
N GLY A 644 -20.41 26.52 9.18
CA GLY A 644 -20.55 25.11 9.59
C GLY A 644 -20.96 24.16 8.44
N CYS A 645 -21.40 24.74 7.30
CA CYS A 645 -21.93 24.09 6.09
C CYS A 645 -23.23 23.29 6.30
N HIS A 646 -23.18 22.28 7.17
CA HIS A 646 -24.27 21.38 7.47
C HIS A 646 -25.41 22.07 8.21
N THR A 647 -26.58 21.45 8.10
CA THR A 647 -27.72 21.69 8.99
C THR A 647 -27.53 20.86 10.27
N PHE A 648 -27.74 21.45 11.44
CA PHE A 648 -27.74 20.79 12.76
C PHE A 648 -29.10 20.97 13.43
N ARG A 649 -29.30 20.42 14.63
CA ARG A 649 -30.47 20.68 15.48
C ARG A 649 -30.07 21.37 16.77
N TRP A 650 -30.89 22.33 17.19
CA TRP A 650 -30.89 22.84 18.56
C TRP A 650 -32.11 22.33 19.29
N VAL A 651 -31.89 21.76 20.47
CA VAL A 651 -32.89 21.10 21.31
C VAL A 651 -33.05 21.90 22.59
N ASN A 652 -34.29 22.19 22.97
CA ASN A 652 -34.60 22.85 24.24
C ASN A 652 -34.92 21.85 25.36
N ASN A 653 -35.08 22.34 26.60
CA ASN A 653 -35.39 21.49 27.76
C ASN A 653 -36.75 20.77 27.68
N ALA A 654 -37.62 21.14 26.74
CA ALA A 654 -38.88 20.46 26.49
C ALA A 654 -38.76 19.34 25.43
N GLY A 655 -37.55 19.05 24.95
CA GLY A 655 -37.32 18.08 23.87
C GLY A 655 -37.86 18.55 22.52
N GLN A 656 -38.08 19.85 22.33
CA GLN A 656 -38.45 20.42 21.04
C GLN A 656 -37.19 20.92 20.35
N PHE A 657 -37.17 20.85 19.01
CA PHE A 657 -36.00 21.28 18.25
C PHE A 657 -36.32 22.21 17.09
N VAL A 658 -35.29 22.97 16.70
CA VAL A 658 -35.23 23.73 15.45
C VAL A 658 -33.97 23.31 14.69
N TYR A 659 -34.03 23.38 13.36
CA TYR A 659 -32.82 23.20 12.55
C TYR A 659 -32.00 24.48 12.52
N VAL A 660 -30.68 24.33 12.50
CA VAL A 660 -29.73 25.45 12.55
C VAL A 660 -28.60 25.32 11.55
N LYS A 661 -28.24 26.43 10.89
CA LYS A 661 -26.95 26.60 10.19
C LYS A 661 -26.13 27.70 10.86
N TYR A 662 -24.81 27.53 10.87
CA TYR A 662 -23.84 28.44 11.51
C TYR A 662 -23.04 29.25 10.47
N PRO A 663 -23.50 30.45 10.07
CA PRO A 663 -22.68 31.40 9.33
C PRO A 663 -21.91 32.35 10.27
N ASP A 664 -20.58 32.32 10.16
CA ASP A 664 -19.66 33.22 10.85
C ASP A 664 -19.13 34.29 9.89
N TYR A 665 -19.53 35.53 10.12
CA TYR A 665 -19.13 36.64 9.26
C TYR A 665 -17.90 37.35 9.83
N CYS A 666 -16.80 37.37 9.08
CA CYS A 666 -15.71 38.31 9.32
C CYS A 666 -16.29 39.74 9.28
N ASP A 667 -16.20 40.42 10.41
CA ASP A 667 -16.82 41.73 10.67
C ASP A 667 -15.93 42.86 10.12
N GLU A 668 -14.92 43.27 10.89
CA GLU A 668 -14.32 44.62 10.78
C GLU A 668 -13.42 44.81 9.56
N ALA A 669 -12.88 43.73 8.98
CA ALA A 669 -11.87 43.78 7.93
C ALA A 669 -12.40 43.51 6.51
N GLY A 670 -13.64 43.01 6.42
CA GLY A 670 -14.26 42.49 5.21
C GLY A 670 -13.57 41.26 4.63
N ARG A 671 -14.25 40.59 3.68
CA ARG A 671 -13.62 39.51 2.91
C ARG A 671 -12.58 40.08 1.94
N ARG A 672 -11.43 39.39 1.82
CA ARG A 672 -10.38 39.74 0.86
C ARG A 672 -9.82 38.49 0.20
N ASP A 673 -9.72 38.54 -1.12
CA ASP A 673 -9.18 37.46 -1.94
C ASP A 673 -8.07 37.98 -2.84
N PHE A 674 -7.21 37.07 -3.28
CA PHE A 674 -6.32 37.26 -4.41
C PHE A 674 -7.04 36.90 -5.70
N THR A 675 -6.76 37.65 -6.75
CA THR A 675 -6.98 37.18 -8.12
C THR A 675 -6.08 35.97 -8.40
N TRP A 676 -6.39 35.16 -9.42
CA TRP A 676 -5.56 34.00 -9.74
C TRP A 676 -4.08 34.35 -9.97
N PRO A 677 -3.69 35.37 -10.75
CA PRO A 677 -2.29 35.71 -10.94
C PRO A 677 -1.58 36.14 -9.65
N GLU A 678 -2.27 36.89 -8.77
CA GLU A 678 -1.74 37.27 -7.47
C GLU A 678 -1.53 36.06 -6.57
N ALA A 679 -2.46 35.11 -6.60
CA ALA A 679 -2.38 33.87 -5.83
C ALA A 679 -1.21 32.99 -6.29
N VAL A 680 -1.00 32.86 -7.61
CA VAL A 680 0.15 32.15 -8.20
C VAL A 680 1.46 32.83 -7.79
N ARG A 681 1.55 34.15 -7.91
CA ARG A 681 2.74 34.91 -7.49
C ARG A 681 3.03 34.70 -6.01
N MET A 682 2.02 34.89 -5.16
CA MET A 682 2.18 34.73 -3.71
C MET A 682 2.57 33.31 -3.32
N SER A 683 2.05 32.30 -4.02
CA SER A 683 2.42 30.89 -3.80
C SER A 683 3.90 30.61 -4.06
N GLY A 684 4.55 31.38 -4.96
CA GLY A 684 5.98 31.28 -5.22
C GLY A 684 6.84 32.18 -4.31
N GLU A 685 6.35 33.38 -3.97
CA GLU A 685 7.06 34.34 -3.13
C GLU A 685 7.07 33.95 -1.63
N GLU A 686 5.92 33.50 -1.12
CA GLU A 686 5.72 33.17 0.29
C GLU A 686 4.68 32.04 0.43
N PRO A 687 5.09 30.77 0.36
CA PRO A 687 4.18 29.62 0.42
C PRO A 687 3.44 29.49 1.76
N ASP A 688 3.94 30.14 2.84
CA ASP A 688 3.34 30.14 4.17
C ASP A 688 2.59 31.45 4.50
N PHE A 689 2.20 32.22 3.47
CA PHE A 689 1.65 33.58 3.61
C PHE A 689 0.52 33.67 4.64
N ALA A 690 -0.47 32.78 4.57
CA ALA A 690 -1.66 32.89 5.41
C ALA A 690 -1.36 32.56 6.88
N LYS A 691 -0.44 31.63 7.14
CA LYS A 691 0.08 31.34 8.49
C LYS A 691 0.86 32.52 9.05
N ARG A 692 1.78 33.08 8.25
CA ARG A 692 2.62 34.23 8.66
C ARG A 692 1.78 35.48 8.95
N ASP A 693 0.82 35.79 8.09
CA ASP A 693 -0.10 36.93 8.26
C ASP A 693 -0.88 36.81 9.59
N LEU A 694 -1.46 35.64 9.85
CA LEU A 694 -2.24 35.38 11.06
C LEU A 694 -1.38 35.48 12.32
N TRP A 695 -0.22 34.80 12.32
CA TRP A 695 0.72 34.80 13.45
C TRP A 695 1.17 36.23 13.79
N ALA A 696 1.63 36.97 12.78
CA ALA A 696 2.16 38.31 12.95
C ALA A 696 1.09 39.32 13.39
N ALA A 697 -0.17 39.14 12.97
CA ALA A 697 -1.28 39.96 13.44
C ALA A 697 -1.49 39.81 14.96
N ILE A 698 -1.50 38.58 15.45
CA ILE A 698 -1.70 38.28 16.87
C ILE A 698 -0.49 38.77 17.70
N GLU A 699 0.74 38.56 17.23
CA GLU A 699 1.95 39.09 17.90
C GLU A 699 1.96 40.61 18.01
N ARG A 700 1.36 41.32 17.04
CA ARG A 700 1.18 42.78 17.10
C ARG A 700 0.08 43.23 18.07
N GLY A 701 -0.60 42.29 18.74
CA GLY A 701 -1.72 42.56 19.62
C GLY A 701 -3.02 42.89 18.89
N GLU A 702 -3.12 42.59 17.59
CA GLU A 702 -4.36 42.78 16.85
C GLU A 702 -5.41 41.76 17.32
N THR A 703 -6.59 42.25 17.68
CA THR A 703 -7.72 41.40 18.06
C THR A 703 -8.51 41.05 16.80
N LEU A 704 -8.53 39.78 16.40
CA LEU A 704 -9.22 39.35 15.17
C LEU A 704 -10.59 38.80 15.52
N THR A 705 -11.65 39.26 14.87
CA THR A 705 -13.00 38.88 15.29
C THR A 705 -13.97 38.51 14.18
N TRP A 706 -14.82 37.53 14.46
CA TRP A 706 -15.93 37.12 13.61
C TRP A 706 -17.25 37.28 14.37
N THR A 707 -18.27 37.76 13.68
CA THR A 707 -19.64 37.79 14.20
C THR A 707 -20.30 36.45 13.90
N MET A 708 -20.63 35.70 14.95
CA MET A 708 -21.35 34.44 14.84
C MET A 708 -22.83 34.74 14.68
N LYS A 709 -23.43 34.24 13.60
CA LYS A 709 -24.87 34.30 13.37
C LYS A 709 -25.42 32.89 13.24
N VAL A 710 -26.74 32.76 13.36
CA VAL A 710 -27.43 31.49 13.14
C VAL A 710 -28.62 31.67 12.22
N GLN A 711 -28.87 30.69 11.38
CA GLN A 711 -30.11 30.56 10.62
C GLN A 711 -30.95 29.51 11.34
N LEU A 712 -32.21 29.81 11.66
CA LEU A 712 -33.10 28.87 12.35
C LEU A 712 -34.27 28.51 11.43
N MET A 713 -34.61 27.23 11.38
CA MET A 713 -35.74 26.71 10.62
C MET A 713 -36.58 25.77 11.50
N PRO A 714 -37.86 26.08 11.75
CA PRO A 714 -38.78 25.15 12.41
C PRO A 714 -38.92 23.86 11.60
N PRO A 715 -39.07 22.69 12.24
CA PRO A 715 -39.15 21.40 11.53
C PRO A 715 -40.25 21.35 10.47
N GLN A 716 -41.40 22.00 10.72
CA GLN A 716 -42.56 22.02 9.81
C GLN A 716 -42.33 22.82 8.52
N GLU A 717 -41.28 23.65 8.50
CA GLU A 717 -40.82 24.41 7.34
C GLU A 717 -39.76 23.66 6.52
N ALA A 718 -39.15 22.60 7.08
CA ALA A 718 -38.12 21.79 6.44
C ALA A 718 -38.70 20.81 5.41
N ASP A 719 -39.48 21.33 4.47
CA ASP A 719 -40.13 20.59 3.38
C ASP A 719 -39.60 21.09 2.02
N PRO A 720 -38.90 20.23 1.24
CA PRO A 720 -38.36 20.61 -0.06
C PRO A 720 -39.40 21.18 -1.04
N ASP A 721 -40.67 20.75 -0.97
CA ASP A 721 -41.71 21.29 -1.86
C ASP A 721 -42.05 22.75 -1.54
N LYS A 722 -41.93 23.16 -0.27
CA LYS A 722 -42.18 24.55 0.18
C LYS A 722 -40.95 25.43 -0.03
N LEU A 723 -39.78 24.89 0.26
CA LEU A 723 -38.50 25.61 0.18
C LEU A 723 -37.98 25.74 -1.25
N GLY A 724 -38.36 24.81 -2.13
CA GLY A 724 -37.81 24.71 -3.48
C GLY A 724 -36.41 24.09 -3.53
N PHE A 725 -35.88 23.61 -2.41
CA PHE A 725 -34.59 22.92 -2.29
C PHE A 725 -34.58 21.99 -1.08
N ASP A 726 -33.67 21.02 -1.06
CA ASP A 726 -33.49 20.08 0.06
C ASP A 726 -32.78 20.76 1.26
N PRO A 727 -33.41 20.90 2.44
CA PRO A 727 -32.85 21.64 3.58
C PRO A 727 -31.66 20.93 4.26
N PHE A 728 -31.52 19.62 4.03
CA PHE A 728 -30.45 18.76 4.54
C PHE A 728 -29.41 18.39 3.46
N ASP A 729 -29.53 18.94 2.25
CA ASP A 729 -28.52 18.82 1.20
C ASP A 729 -27.45 19.90 1.41
N ILE A 730 -26.24 19.49 1.77
CA ILE A 730 -25.09 20.39 1.97
C ILE A 730 -24.67 21.15 0.69
N THR A 731 -25.10 20.73 -0.50
CA THR A 731 -24.85 21.49 -1.74
C THR A 731 -25.78 22.71 -1.88
N LYS A 732 -26.73 22.87 -0.94
CA LYS A 732 -27.73 23.95 -0.93
C LYS A 732 -27.53 24.93 0.25
N VAL A 733 -27.80 26.20 -0.01
CA VAL A 733 -27.80 27.29 0.98
C VAL A 733 -29.23 27.68 1.37
N TRP A 734 -29.39 28.15 2.61
CA TRP A 734 -30.63 28.79 3.07
C TRP A 734 -30.54 30.30 2.83
N SER A 735 -31.67 30.95 2.51
CA SER A 735 -31.71 32.38 2.20
C SER A 735 -31.13 33.26 3.32
N ARG A 736 -30.59 34.42 2.92
CA ARG A 736 -29.87 35.37 3.80
C ARG A 736 -30.75 36.37 4.55
N ASP A 737 -32.05 36.29 4.36
CA ASP A 737 -32.89 37.49 4.52
C ASP A 737 -33.02 37.98 5.97
N ARG A 738 -32.83 37.14 7.00
CA ARG A 738 -32.73 37.57 8.42
C ARG A 738 -32.00 36.55 9.31
N PHE A 739 -30.89 36.95 9.96
CA PHE A 739 -30.19 36.12 10.95
C PHE A 739 -29.92 36.87 12.26
N PRO A 740 -30.34 36.34 13.42
CA PRO A 740 -29.92 36.89 14.70
C PRO A 740 -28.41 36.73 14.89
N VAL A 741 -27.79 37.75 15.48
CA VAL A 741 -26.43 37.63 16.03
C VAL A 741 -26.51 36.75 17.26
N PHE A 742 -25.66 35.72 17.29
CA PHE A 742 -25.61 34.73 18.36
C PHE A 742 -24.38 34.89 19.25
N GLY A 743 -23.28 35.40 18.71
CA GLY A 743 -22.05 35.58 19.48
C GLY A 743 -20.94 36.29 18.71
N ARG A 744 -19.78 36.40 19.34
CA ARG A 744 -18.55 36.94 18.75
C ARG A 744 -17.40 35.99 19.01
N LEU A 745 -16.69 35.62 17.94
CA LEU A 745 -15.43 34.89 17.96
C LEU A 745 -14.28 35.89 18.04
N VAL A 746 -13.31 35.69 18.94
CA VAL A 746 -12.21 36.66 19.17
C VAL A 746 -10.86 35.97 19.27
N LEU A 747 -10.07 35.91 18.19
CA LEU A 747 -8.74 35.33 18.21
C LEU A 747 -7.71 36.29 18.85
N SER A 748 -6.97 35.81 19.85
CA SER A 748 -6.11 36.68 20.67
C SER A 748 -4.78 36.06 21.15
N LYS A 749 -4.53 34.76 20.94
CA LYS A 749 -3.28 34.12 21.38
C LYS A 749 -2.78 33.09 20.36
N ASN A 750 -1.49 33.17 20.01
CA ASN A 750 -0.75 32.17 19.24
C ASN A 750 -0.56 30.85 20.03
N PRO A 751 -0.43 29.68 19.37
CA PRO A 751 -0.06 28.43 20.04
C PRO A 751 1.33 28.56 20.65
N ASP A 752 1.53 27.94 21.82
CA ASP A 752 2.85 27.93 22.45
C ASP A 752 3.75 26.89 21.76
N ASP A 753 3.17 25.76 21.34
CA ASP A 753 3.84 24.76 20.52
C ASP A 753 2.93 24.32 19.36
N TYR A 754 3.43 24.46 18.14
CA TYR A 754 2.68 24.15 16.93
C TYR A 754 2.29 22.68 16.85
N TYR A 755 3.16 21.75 17.24
CA TYR A 755 2.91 20.34 17.07
C TYR A 755 1.85 19.85 18.06
N ARG A 756 2.05 20.16 19.34
CA ARG A 756 1.15 19.80 20.44
C ARG A 756 -0.20 20.47 20.32
N ASP A 757 -0.22 21.79 20.14
CA ASP A 757 -1.47 22.54 20.20
C ASP A 757 -2.24 22.45 18.89
N VAL A 758 -1.59 21.99 17.81
CA VAL A 758 -2.22 22.12 16.50
C VAL A 758 -2.14 20.92 15.61
N GLU A 759 -0.94 20.43 15.30
CA GLU A 759 -0.81 19.21 14.51
C GLU A 759 -1.60 18.09 15.21
N GLN A 760 -1.59 18.04 16.55
CA GLN A 760 -2.32 17.05 17.32
C GLN A 760 -3.78 17.39 17.60
N ALA A 761 -4.25 18.60 17.24
CA ALA A 761 -5.63 18.98 17.47
C ALA A 761 -6.59 18.10 16.65
N ALA A 762 -7.66 17.65 17.30
CA ALA A 762 -8.64 16.70 16.80
C ALA A 762 -10.04 17.31 16.92
N PHE A 763 -10.67 17.58 15.77
CA PHE A 763 -12.00 18.17 15.68
C PHE A 763 -12.96 17.13 15.12
N SER A 764 -14.12 16.94 15.72
CA SER A 764 -15.11 15.98 15.23
C SER A 764 -16.50 16.59 15.23
N PRO A 765 -17.24 16.62 14.10
CA PRO A 765 -18.65 17.01 14.13
C PRO A 765 -19.51 16.16 15.08
N GLY A 766 -19.03 14.96 15.47
CA GLY A 766 -19.66 14.11 16.48
C GLY A 766 -19.42 14.54 17.92
N ALA A 767 -18.50 15.49 18.16
CA ALA A 767 -18.33 16.11 19.48
C ALA A 767 -19.41 17.19 19.66
N MET A 768 -20.58 16.75 20.12
CA MET A 768 -21.72 17.60 20.47
C MET A 768 -21.93 17.62 21.99
N VAL A 769 -22.70 18.62 22.44
CA VAL A 769 -23.06 18.81 23.85
C VAL A 769 -24.58 18.86 23.99
N PRO A 770 -25.15 18.57 25.18
CA PRO A 770 -26.60 18.64 25.40
C PRO A 770 -27.21 19.93 24.85
N GLY A 771 -28.33 19.80 24.14
CA GLY A 771 -28.98 20.91 23.43
C GLY A 771 -28.53 21.11 21.98
N ILE A 772 -27.47 20.44 21.52
CA ILE A 772 -27.03 20.44 20.11
C ILE A 772 -27.01 19.00 19.60
N ALA A 773 -27.64 18.74 18.45
CA ALA A 773 -27.75 17.42 17.86
C ALA A 773 -27.50 17.45 16.34
N ASP A 774 -27.31 16.28 15.76
CA ASP A 774 -27.19 16.05 14.32
C ASP A 774 -28.48 16.38 13.57
N SER A 775 -28.46 16.40 12.24
CA SER A 775 -29.67 16.45 11.42
C SER A 775 -29.69 15.25 10.47
N PRO A 776 -30.79 15.02 9.72
CA PRO A 776 -30.85 13.98 8.69
C PRO A 776 -29.91 14.18 7.48
N ASP A 777 -28.98 15.13 7.53
CA ASP A 777 -27.92 15.32 6.51
C ASP A 777 -26.98 14.08 6.52
N PRO A 778 -27.02 13.23 5.47
CA PRO A 778 -26.26 11.98 5.46
C PRO A 778 -24.75 12.20 5.52
N LEU A 779 -24.26 13.30 4.95
CA LEU A 779 -22.84 13.63 4.99
C LEU A 779 -22.42 14.08 6.39
N LEU A 780 -23.26 14.84 7.11
CA LEU A 780 -23.01 15.17 8.52
C LEU A 780 -22.90 13.89 9.37
N GLN A 781 -23.88 12.99 9.23
CA GLN A 781 -23.92 11.73 10.00
C GLN A 781 -22.68 10.87 9.74
N PHE A 782 -22.26 10.75 8.48
CA PHE A 782 -21.00 10.07 8.16
C PHE A 782 -19.78 10.75 8.81
N ARG A 783 -19.70 12.09 8.74
CA ARG A 783 -18.58 12.85 9.30
C ARG A 783 -18.47 12.70 10.82
N MET A 784 -19.58 12.51 11.55
CA MET A 784 -19.54 12.27 12.99
C MET A 784 -18.73 11.01 13.35
N PHE A 785 -18.89 9.94 12.56
CA PHE A 785 -18.11 8.71 12.69
C PHE A 785 -16.68 8.87 12.16
N PHE A 786 -16.57 9.32 10.90
CA PHE A 786 -15.35 9.29 10.12
C PHE A 786 -14.20 10.08 10.75
N TYR A 787 -14.50 11.21 11.42
CA TYR A 787 -13.44 12.03 12.01
C TYR A 787 -12.74 11.34 13.18
N HIS A 788 -13.47 10.64 14.05
CA HIS A 788 -12.86 9.91 15.16
C HIS A 788 -12.03 8.72 14.68
N ASP A 789 -12.54 7.96 13.72
CA ASP A 789 -11.82 6.85 13.09
C ASP A 789 -10.47 7.31 12.52
N ALA A 790 -10.49 8.38 11.70
CA ALA A 790 -9.29 8.97 11.13
C ALA A 790 -8.32 9.50 12.22
N GLN A 791 -8.82 10.04 13.33
CA GLN A 791 -8.00 10.57 14.41
C GLN A 791 -7.27 9.48 15.19
N TYR A 792 -7.93 8.35 15.46
CA TYR A 792 -7.30 7.23 16.16
C TYR A 792 -6.10 6.70 15.39
N HIS A 793 -6.25 6.54 14.07
CA HIS A 793 -5.14 6.17 13.19
C HIS A 793 -4.06 7.26 13.12
N ARG A 794 -4.46 8.51 12.86
CA ARG A 794 -3.53 9.63 12.67
C ARG A 794 -2.64 9.87 13.89
N LEU A 795 -3.21 9.81 15.09
CA LEU A 795 -2.53 10.02 16.37
C LEU A 795 -1.97 8.72 16.98
N ALA A 796 -2.25 7.56 16.36
CA ALA A 796 -1.84 6.23 16.81
C ALA A 796 -2.19 5.96 18.28
N SER A 797 -3.37 6.41 18.70
CA SER A 797 -3.87 6.26 20.07
C SER A 797 -5.37 6.43 20.10
N THR A 798 -6.05 5.63 20.93
CA THR A 798 -7.47 5.84 21.29
C THR A 798 -7.63 6.88 22.40
N ASN A 799 -6.53 7.26 23.06
CA ASN A 799 -6.48 8.23 24.17
C ASN A 799 -6.28 9.67 23.69
N ILE A 800 -6.78 10.03 22.49
CA ILE A 800 -6.59 11.36 21.86
C ILE A 800 -7.09 12.53 22.72
N HIS A 801 -8.08 12.27 23.59
CA HIS A 801 -8.66 13.23 24.53
C HIS A 801 -7.69 13.61 25.66
N GLN A 802 -6.60 12.87 25.86
CA GLN A 802 -5.58 13.17 26.88
C GLN A 802 -4.53 14.16 26.38
N ILE A 803 -4.47 14.38 25.06
CA ILE A 803 -3.63 15.45 24.49
C ILE A 803 -4.22 16.80 24.96
N PRO A 804 -3.41 17.73 25.50
CA PRO A 804 -3.91 18.94 26.15
C PRO A 804 -4.92 19.74 25.32
N VAL A 805 -4.71 19.89 24.00
CA VAL A 805 -5.61 20.65 23.11
C VAL A 805 -6.91 19.90 22.74
N ASN A 806 -7.03 18.62 23.08
CA ASN A 806 -8.24 17.84 22.84
C ASN A 806 -8.99 17.53 24.13
N CYS A 807 -8.36 17.77 25.28
CA CYS A 807 -8.92 17.50 26.59
C CYS A 807 -10.13 18.40 26.87
N PRO A 808 -11.28 17.86 27.29
CA PRO A 808 -12.43 18.65 27.71
C PRO A 808 -12.21 19.23 29.12
N PHE A 809 -11.16 20.05 29.28
CA PHE A 809 -10.64 20.47 30.59
C PHE A 809 -11.59 21.38 31.39
N MET A 810 -12.64 21.91 30.77
CA MET A 810 -13.68 22.70 31.46
C MET A 810 -14.95 21.92 31.75
N ALA A 811 -15.05 20.66 31.31
CA ALA A 811 -16.22 19.85 31.59
C ALA A 811 -16.37 19.63 33.11
N ARG A 812 -17.60 19.78 33.63
CA ARG A 812 -17.94 19.57 35.05
C ARG A 812 -17.69 18.13 35.50
N SER A 813 -17.80 17.19 34.56
CA SER A 813 -17.50 15.78 34.77
C SER A 813 -16.85 15.20 33.52
N PHE A 814 -15.79 14.42 33.73
CA PHE A 814 -15.18 13.60 32.69
C PHE A 814 -14.98 12.19 33.25
N SER A 815 -15.98 11.33 33.07
CA SER A 815 -16.03 9.96 33.64
C SER A 815 -16.29 8.91 32.56
N THR A 816 -15.40 8.81 31.58
CA THR A 816 -15.54 7.81 30.50
C THR A 816 -15.41 6.39 31.05
N PRO A 817 -16.15 5.39 30.57
CA PRO A 817 -15.90 3.96 30.85
C PRO A 817 -14.69 3.41 30.07
N ASN A 818 -13.85 4.26 29.48
CA ASN A 818 -12.75 3.82 28.63
C ASN A 818 -11.49 3.57 29.49
N PHE A 819 -10.92 2.37 29.35
CA PHE A 819 -9.71 1.92 30.04
C PHE A 819 -8.64 1.51 29.02
N ALA A 820 -7.39 1.49 29.46
CA ALA A 820 -6.21 1.07 28.70
C ALA A 820 -6.02 1.88 27.39
N GLY A 821 -5.49 1.25 26.35
CA GLY A 821 -5.13 1.89 25.08
C GLY A 821 -3.70 2.43 25.05
N VAL A 822 -3.14 2.53 23.85
CA VAL A 822 -1.79 3.02 23.61
C VAL A 822 -1.65 4.46 24.09
N MET A 823 -0.52 4.79 24.73
CA MET A 823 -0.22 6.12 25.28
C MET A 823 -1.26 6.62 26.30
N ARG A 824 -1.74 5.72 27.18
CA ARG A 824 -2.54 6.12 28.34
C ARG A 824 -1.66 6.85 29.35
N CYS A 825 -1.95 8.13 29.60
CA CYS A 825 -1.12 9.02 30.42
C CYS A 825 -1.86 9.61 31.63
N ASP A 826 -3.18 9.37 31.76
CA ASP A 826 -3.95 9.72 32.96
C ASP A 826 -3.93 8.56 33.99
N ALA A 827 -4.75 8.64 35.04
CA ALA A 827 -4.85 7.61 36.07
C ALA A 827 -5.48 6.26 35.59
N ASN A 828 -5.67 6.07 34.29
CA ASN A 828 -6.35 4.93 33.68
C ASN A 828 -7.71 4.61 34.34
N THR A 829 -8.42 5.69 34.70
CA THR A 829 -9.69 5.67 35.45
C THR A 829 -9.63 4.97 36.83
N GLY A 830 -8.43 4.79 37.40
CA GLY A 830 -8.18 4.48 38.81
C GLY A 830 -8.81 3.17 39.29
N SER A 831 -9.36 3.19 40.50
CA SER A 831 -10.08 2.04 41.09
C SER A 831 -11.57 2.00 40.73
N ASN A 832 -12.01 2.74 39.70
CA ASN A 832 -13.42 2.73 39.30
C ASN A 832 -13.77 1.36 38.68
N PRO A 833 -15.00 0.84 38.88
CA PRO A 833 -15.48 -0.34 38.18
C PRO A 833 -15.41 -0.16 36.66
N HIS A 834 -14.93 -1.19 35.96
CA HIS A 834 -14.78 -1.19 34.51
C HIS A 834 -16.08 -1.45 33.72
N TYR A 835 -17.24 -1.38 34.38
CA TYR A 835 -18.53 -1.75 33.80
C TYR A 835 -19.70 -0.93 34.38
N SER A 836 -20.82 -0.89 33.64
CA SER A 836 -22.07 -0.24 34.03
C SER A 836 -23.28 -1.05 33.53
N PRO A 837 -24.38 -1.18 34.30
CA PRO A 837 -24.53 -0.67 35.67
C PRO A 837 -23.69 -1.50 36.66
N ASN A 838 -23.31 -0.90 37.80
CA ASN A 838 -22.60 -1.57 38.89
C ASN A 838 -23.16 -1.11 40.25
N SER A 839 -22.88 -1.88 41.31
CA SER A 839 -23.44 -1.64 42.66
C SER A 839 -22.60 -0.70 43.55
N PHE A 840 -21.53 -0.09 43.02
CA PHE A 840 -20.53 0.60 43.83
C PHE A 840 -20.43 2.11 43.52
N ILE A 841 -20.55 2.47 42.25
CA ILE A 841 -20.38 3.85 41.78
C ILE A 841 -21.45 4.15 40.72
N ASP A 842 -22.34 5.07 41.04
CA ASP A 842 -23.35 5.59 40.13
C ASP A 842 -22.82 6.86 39.43
N LYS A 843 -22.02 6.67 38.37
CA LYS A 843 -21.37 7.75 37.60
C LYS A 843 -21.98 7.97 36.21
N TYR A 844 -22.90 7.10 35.78
CA TYR A 844 -23.47 7.13 34.44
C TYR A 844 -24.90 7.63 34.51
N ASP A 845 -25.07 8.94 34.34
CA ASP A 845 -26.39 9.52 34.19
C ASP A 845 -26.99 9.07 32.85
N ARG A 846 -28.15 8.41 32.91
CA ARG A 846 -28.94 7.97 31.74
C ARG A 846 -30.11 8.91 31.45
N SER A 847 -30.22 10.03 32.16
CA SER A 847 -31.36 10.94 32.06
C SER A 847 -31.32 11.84 30.83
N ASP A 848 -30.13 12.06 30.24
CA ASP A 848 -29.95 12.77 28.98
C ASP A 848 -30.29 11.85 27.81
N VAL A 849 -31.56 11.82 27.43
CA VAL A 849 -32.01 11.05 26.27
C VAL A 849 -32.12 11.94 25.03
N GLU A 850 -31.68 11.41 23.89
CA GLU A 850 -31.74 12.09 22.61
C GLU A 850 -33.17 12.48 22.25
N THR A 851 -33.32 13.65 21.61
CA THR A 851 -34.63 14.08 21.12
C THR A 851 -34.99 13.34 19.82
N PRO A 852 -36.06 12.52 19.82
CA PRO A 852 -36.43 11.74 18.67
C PRO A 852 -36.91 12.64 17.52
N TYR A 853 -36.62 12.22 16.29
CA TYR A 853 -37.17 12.81 15.07
C TYR A 853 -37.68 11.70 14.16
N THR A 854 -38.70 12.00 13.35
CA THR A 854 -39.28 11.07 12.38
C THR A 854 -38.66 11.31 11.02
N VAL A 855 -38.14 10.24 10.40
CA VAL A 855 -37.68 10.23 9.01
C VAL A 855 -38.85 9.90 8.06
N SER A 856 -38.72 10.23 6.77
CA SER A 856 -39.81 10.17 5.76
C SER A 856 -40.50 8.83 5.63
N ASP A 857 -39.73 7.75 5.73
CA ASP A 857 -40.19 6.39 5.50
C ASP A 857 -39.40 5.38 6.35
N ASN A 858 -39.88 4.14 6.38
CA ASN A 858 -39.24 3.01 7.05
C ASN A 858 -38.45 2.13 6.06
N ILE A 859 -38.02 2.68 4.92
CA ILE A 859 -37.36 1.95 3.84
C ILE A 859 -35.85 2.13 3.97
N VAL A 860 -35.16 1.06 4.39
CA VAL A 860 -33.69 1.02 4.38
C VAL A 860 -33.24 0.64 2.96
N SER A 861 -32.72 1.61 2.21
CA SER A 861 -32.24 1.39 0.86
C SER A 861 -31.08 2.32 0.48
N ARG A 862 -30.48 2.10 -0.69
CA ARG A 862 -29.53 3.04 -1.33
C ARG A 862 -30.23 3.99 -2.32
N GLN A 863 -31.55 4.04 -2.30
CA GLN A 863 -32.28 4.98 -3.13
C GLN A 863 -32.01 6.40 -2.62
N SER A 864 -31.77 7.33 -3.53
CA SER A 864 -31.62 8.75 -3.22
C SER A 864 -32.97 9.34 -2.78
N HIS A 865 -32.94 10.09 -1.67
CA HIS A 865 -34.08 10.86 -1.15
C HIS A 865 -33.88 12.37 -1.36
N PHE A 866 -32.90 12.78 -2.17
CA PHE A 866 -32.65 14.18 -2.52
C PHE A 866 -33.63 14.62 -3.60
N TRP A 867 -34.62 15.44 -3.23
CA TRP A 867 -35.71 15.83 -4.10
C TRP A 867 -35.24 16.59 -5.36
N SER A 868 -34.13 17.33 -5.30
CA SER A 868 -33.58 18.05 -6.45
C SER A 868 -32.93 17.14 -7.50
N GLU A 869 -32.62 15.88 -7.16
CA GLU A 869 -31.84 15.00 -8.03
C GLU A 869 -32.54 14.71 -9.36
N GLY A 870 -31.82 14.93 -10.46
CA GLY A 870 -32.35 14.70 -11.80
C GLY A 870 -33.33 15.76 -12.29
N LYS A 871 -33.57 16.85 -11.52
CA LYS A 871 -34.44 17.98 -11.90
C LYS A 871 -33.58 19.22 -12.24
N PRO A 872 -33.38 19.57 -13.53
CA PRO A 872 -32.45 20.64 -13.91
C PRO A 872 -32.80 22.00 -13.30
N ASP A 873 -34.10 22.29 -13.18
CA ASP A 873 -34.63 23.52 -12.62
C ASP A 873 -34.36 23.66 -11.11
N LYS A 874 -34.05 22.55 -10.42
CA LYS A 874 -33.78 22.49 -8.97
C LYS A 874 -32.32 22.26 -8.64
N GLU A 875 -31.64 21.37 -9.37
CA GLU A 875 -30.24 21.03 -9.11
C GLU A 875 -29.32 22.24 -9.34
N TYR A 876 -29.55 23.02 -10.41
CA TYR A 876 -28.71 24.16 -10.77
C TYR A 876 -29.23 25.52 -10.28
N GLU A 877 -30.40 25.58 -9.63
CA GLU A 877 -31.09 26.83 -9.28
C GLU A 877 -30.19 27.79 -8.50
N GLN A 878 -29.52 27.28 -7.45
CA GLN A 878 -28.71 28.11 -6.57
C GLN A 878 -27.36 28.48 -7.18
N ALA A 879 -26.75 27.60 -7.99
CA ALA A 879 -25.55 27.93 -8.74
C ALA A 879 -25.84 29.04 -9.77
N ARG A 880 -26.99 28.95 -10.45
CA ARG A 880 -27.48 29.98 -11.37
C ARG A 880 -27.75 31.30 -10.65
N HIS A 881 -28.41 31.26 -9.49
CA HIS A 881 -28.65 32.44 -8.67
C HIS A 881 -27.34 33.11 -8.21
N LEU A 882 -26.34 32.32 -7.80
CA LEU A 882 -25.01 32.83 -7.47
C LEU A 882 -24.37 33.55 -8.67
N TYR A 883 -24.39 32.92 -9.85
CA TYR A 883 -23.80 33.48 -11.07
C TYR A 883 -24.51 34.76 -11.58
N LEU A 884 -25.84 34.75 -11.63
CA LEU A 884 -26.64 35.83 -12.22
C LEU A 884 -26.88 36.99 -11.23
N ASN A 885 -27.20 36.67 -9.98
CA ASN A 885 -27.77 37.65 -9.06
C ASN A 885 -26.79 38.12 -7.97
N ILE A 886 -25.77 37.32 -7.65
CA ILE A 886 -24.81 37.63 -6.59
C ILE A 886 -23.48 38.11 -7.15
N MET A 887 -22.94 37.44 -8.17
CA MET A 887 -21.70 37.86 -8.81
C MET A 887 -21.91 39.13 -9.65
N ASN A 888 -20.93 40.04 -9.61
CA ASN A 888 -20.86 41.15 -10.55
C ASN A 888 -20.10 40.76 -11.84
N ASP A 889 -20.08 41.64 -12.84
CA ASP A 889 -19.45 41.35 -14.15
C ASP A 889 -17.96 40.99 -14.04
N ARG A 890 -17.23 41.66 -13.14
CA ARG A 890 -15.81 41.36 -12.90
C ARG A 890 -15.64 39.94 -12.33
N GLU A 891 -16.47 39.56 -11.37
CA GLU A 891 -16.42 38.23 -10.75
C GLU A 891 -16.80 37.13 -11.74
N ARG A 892 -17.80 37.36 -12.60
CA ARG A 892 -18.14 36.44 -13.69
C ARG A 892 -16.97 36.26 -14.67
N GLN A 893 -16.37 37.35 -15.12
CA GLN A 893 -15.19 37.31 -15.99
C GLN A 893 -14.00 36.58 -15.34
N ALA A 894 -13.79 36.79 -14.04
CA ALA A 894 -12.76 36.09 -13.27
C ALA A 894 -13.04 34.59 -13.25
N VAL A 895 -14.29 34.16 -12.95
CA VAL A 895 -14.67 32.74 -13.00
C VAL A 895 -14.45 32.15 -14.40
N HIS A 896 -14.83 32.87 -15.47
CA HIS A 896 -14.64 32.39 -16.84
C HIS A 896 -13.17 32.11 -17.14
N SER A 897 -12.33 33.12 -16.93
CA SER A 897 -10.89 33.04 -17.17
C SER A 897 -10.18 32.02 -16.28
N ASN A 898 -10.54 31.97 -15.00
CA ASN A 898 -10.01 30.98 -14.05
C ASN A 898 -10.39 29.55 -14.44
N THR A 899 -11.62 29.34 -14.92
CA THR A 899 -12.09 28.03 -15.36
C THR A 899 -11.39 27.63 -16.66
N ALA A 900 -11.40 28.49 -17.68
CA ALA A 900 -10.78 28.23 -18.97
C ALA A 900 -9.27 27.98 -18.85
N GLY A 901 -8.57 28.75 -18.01
CA GLY A 901 -7.12 28.64 -17.80
C GLY A 901 -6.67 27.30 -17.20
N VAL A 902 -7.57 26.55 -16.54
CA VAL A 902 -7.29 25.18 -16.08
C VAL A 902 -7.87 24.15 -17.05
N LEU A 903 -9.04 24.44 -17.62
CA LEU A 903 -9.75 23.54 -18.54
C LEU A 903 -8.97 23.30 -19.85
N ILE A 904 -8.10 24.24 -20.25
CA ILE A 904 -7.16 24.07 -21.38
C ILE A 904 -6.07 23.02 -21.12
N LEU A 905 -5.83 22.65 -19.86
CA LEU A 905 -4.84 21.63 -19.47
C LEU A 905 -5.40 20.20 -19.54
N ILE A 906 -6.61 20.03 -20.06
CA ILE A 906 -7.33 18.75 -20.08
C ILE A 906 -7.05 18.01 -21.38
N ASP A 907 -6.57 16.78 -21.25
CA ASP A 907 -6.14 15.94 -22.38
C ASP A 907 -7.32 15.30 -23.12
N TYR A 908 -8.49 15.24 -22.49
CA TYR A 908 -9.65 14.48 -22.96
C TYR A 908 -10.82 15.41 -23.37
N PRO A 909 -11.09 15.57 -24.68
CA PRO A 909 -12.17 16.43 -25.17
C PRO A 909 -13.55 16.08 -24.61
N GLN A 910 -13.83 14.80 -24.32
CA GLN A 910 -15.11 14.41 -23.73
C GLN A 910 -15.34 14.99 -22.33
N ILE A 911 -14.27 15.18 -21.53
CA ILE A 911 -14.38 15.81 -20.21
C ILE A 911 -14.77 17.28 -20.38
N VAL A 912 -14.06 17.99 -21.28
CA VAL A 912 -14.32 19.39 -21.60
C VAL A 912 -15.76 19.57 -22.09
N GLN A 913 -16.22 18.70 -22.99
CA GLN A 913 -17.58 18.74 -23.53
C GLN A 913 -18.63 18.55 -22.43
N LYS A 914 -18.49 17.51 -21.60
CA LYS A 914 -19.46 17.23 -20.53
C LYS A 914 -19.48 18.36 -19.50
N TYR A 915 -18.31 18.87 -19.10
CA TYR A 915 -18.24 19.95 -18.12
C TYR A 915 -18.83 21.26 -18.66
N LEU A 916 -18.55 21.64 -19.91
CA LEU A 916 -19.24 22.78 -20.55
C LEU A 916 -20.76 22.55 -20.63
N GLY A 917 -21.20 21.30 -20.80
CA GLY A 917 -22.62 20.92 -20.70
C GLY A 917 -23.21 21.17 -19.32
N GLN A 918 -22.47 20.88 -18.24
CA GLN A 918 -22.84 21.26 -16.86
C GLN A 918 -22.97 22.78 -16.71
N LEU A 919 -22.00 23.55 -17.24
CA LEU A 919 -22.05 25.01 -17.19
C LEU A 919 -23.26 25.57 -17.95
N LEU A 920 -23.60 24.99 -19.10
CA LEU A 920 -24.76 25.42 -19.90
C LEU A 920 -26.08 25.11 -19.19
N ALA A 921 -26.14 24.04 -18.40
CA ALA A 921 -27.29 23.75 -17.55
C ALA A 921 -27.43 24.75 -16.39
N ILE A 922 -26.33 25.35 -15.93
CA ILE A 922 -26.35 26.49 -15.01
C ILE A 922 -26.83 27.74 -15.74
N ASP A 923 -26.08 28.20 -16.75
CA ASP A 923 -26.42 29.40 -17.53
C ASP A 923 -25.66 29.45 -18.87
N GLU A 924 -26.30 29.99 -19.91
CA GLU A 924 -25.71 30.06 -21.25
C GLU A 924 -24.53 31.03 -21.33
N ASP A 925 -24.58 32.18 -20.66
CA ASP A 925 -23.49 33.16 -20.68
C ASP A 925 -22.28 32.63 -19.92
N TYR A 926 -22.51 31.80 -18.89
CA TYR A 926 -21.42 31.14 -18.18
C TYR A 926 -20.68 30.16 -19.09
N ALA A 927 -21.42 29.26 -19.74
CA ALA A 927 -20.82 28.28 -20.64
C ALA A 927 -20.14 28.93 -21.84
N ARG A 928 -20.78 29.93 -22.47
CA ARG A 928 -20.20 30.67 -23.59
C ARG A 928 -18.93 31.41 -23.20
N GLY A 929 -18.95 32.12 -22.07
CA GLY A 929 -17.78 32.88 -21.60
C GLY A 929 -16.55 31.99 -21.36
N VAL A 930 -16.73 30.76 -20.88
CA VAL A 930 -15.63 29.78 -20.77
C VAL A 930 -15.25 29.21 -22.15
N TRP A 931 -16.23 28.81 -22.96
CA TRP A 931 -16.00 28.17 -24.26
C TRP A 931 -15.27 29.10 -25.25
N GLU A 932 -15.63 30.38 -25.30
CA GLU A 932 -15.00 31.40 -26.14
C GLU A 932 -13.55 31.71 -25.72
N MET A 933 -13.09 31.27 -24.54
CA MET A 933 -11.69 31.41 -24.12
C MET A 933 -10.83 30.19 -24.48
N LEU A 934 -11.43 29.11 -25.00
CA LEU A 934 -10.76 27.87 -25.39
C LEU A 934 -10.45 27.82 -26.90
N LEU A 935 -10.43 28.97 -27.60
CA LEU A 935 -10.46 29.14 -29.07
C LEU A 935 -9.26 28.61 -29.87
N ASP A 936 -8.92 27.33 -29.71
CA ASP A 936 -8.36 26.50 -30.77
C ASP A 936 -9.45 25.49 -31.19
N GLU A 937 -9.74 25.39 -32.50
CA GLU A 937 -10.85 24.60 -33.07
C GLU A 937 -10.79 23.08 -32.75
N GLU A 938 -9.71 22.61 -32.14
CA GLU A 938 -9.45 21.20 -31.83
C GLU A 938 -10.13 20.69 -30.54
N HIS A 939 -10.67 21.56 -29.68
CA HIS A 939 -11.25 21.12 -28.40
C HIS A 939 -12.69 20.60 -28.50
N VAL A 940 -13.72 21.46 -28.59
CA VAL A 940 -15.14 21.03 -28.57
C VAL A 940 -16.04 22.03 -29.32
N THR A 941 -16.94 21.55 -30.18
CA THR A 941 -17.93 22.40 -30.87
C THR A 941 -19.10 22.82 -29.95
N TRP A 942 -19.66 24.01 -30.14
CA TRP A 942 -20.82 24.47 -29.37
C TRP A 942 -22.05 23.55 -29.51
N THR A 943 -22.22 22.91 -30.66
CA THR A 943 -23.28 21.89 -30.87
C THR A 943 -23.09 20.70 -29.92
N ALA A 944 -21.86 20.21 -29.77
CA ALA A 944 -21.55 19.11 -28.86
C ALA A 944 -21.77 19.50 -27.37
N VAL A 945 -21.51 20.77 -27.01
CA VAL A 945 -21.83 21.31 -25.67
C VAL A 945 -23.34 21.30 -25.43
N LYS A 946 -24.14 21.78 -26.40
CA LYS A 946 -25.61 21.75 -26.33
C LYS A 946 -26.16 20.34 -26.21
N ASP A 947 -25.55 19.38 -26.88
CA ASP A 947 -25.95 17.97 -26.77
C ASP A 947 -25.63 17.39 -25.39
N ALA A 948 -24.46 17.68 -24.83
CA ALA A 948 -24.09 17.25 -23.48
C ALA A 948 -25.00 17.87 -22.39
N ALA A 949 -25.41 19.13 -22.55
CA ALA A 949 -26.29 19.81 -21.60
C ALA A 949 -27.67 19.14 -21.46
N LYS A 950 -28.15 18.42 -22.47
CA LYS A 950 -29.45 17.72 -22.42
C LYS A 950 -29.50 16.64 -21.33
N THR A 951 -28.37 16.00 -21.04
CA THR A 951 -28.26 14.92 -20.05
C THR A 951 -27.44 15.31 -18.82
N ALA A 952 -26.93 16.54 -18.76
CA ALA A 952 -26.03 16.99 -17.69
C ALA A 952 -26.56 16.69 -16.28
N VAL A 953 -27.85 16.93 -16.00
CA VAL A 953 -28.45 16.71 -14.65
C VAL A 953 -28.49 15.25 -14.20
N ILE A 954 -28.40 14.31 -15.13
CA ILE A 954 -28.47 12.86 -14.85
C ILE A 954 -27.11 12.18 -15.05
N GLU A 955 -26.06 12.94 -15.38
CA GLU A 955 -24.73 12.39 -15.60
C GLU A 955 -24.22 11.73 -14.31
N GLY A 956 -23.63 10.53 -14.44
CA GLY A 956 -23.18 9.73 -13.29
C GLY A 956 -24.29 9.19 -12.39
N LYS A 957 -25.58 9.47 -12.66
CA LYS A 957 -26.71 9.00 -11.84
C LYS A 957 -27.27 7.67 -12.34
N ASN A 958 -27.47 6.74 -11.41
CA ASN A 958 -28.13 5.48 -11.73
C ASN A 958 -29.65 5.68 -11.72
N GLU A 959 -30.29 5.47 -12.87
CA GLU A 959 -31.74 5.63 -12.99
C GLU A 959 -32.53 4.87 -11.92
N LYS A 960 -32.10 3.67 -11.52
CA LYS A 960 -32.80 2.86 -10.49
C LYS A 960 -32.70 3.45 -9.09
N LEU A 961 -31.65 4.22 -8.80
CA LEU A 961 -31.40 4.79 -7.48
C LEU A 961 -31.95 6.21 -7.33
N ARG A 962 -32.39 6.85 -8.42
CA ARG A 962 -32.97 8.19 -8.36
C ARG A 962 -34.27 8.22 -7.54
N PRO A 963 -34.67 9.40 -7.01
CA PRO A 963 -35.97 9.56 -6.39
C PRO A 963 -37.09 9.37 -7.44
N HIS A 964 -37.92 8.34 -7.28
CA HIS A 964 -39.00 7.98 -8.23
C HIS A 964 -40.40 8.38 -7.75
N ALA A 965 -40.61 8.49 -6.44
CA ALA A 965 -41.90 8.78 -5.84
C ALA A 965 -41.94 10.19 -5.21
N LYS A 966 -43.13 10.79 -5.15
CA LYS A 966 -43.37 12.07 -4.45
C LYS A 966 -43.06 12.00 -2.94
N GLU A 967 -43.00 10.79 -2.39
CA GLU A 967 -42.78 10.46 -0.98
C GLU A 967 -41.28 10.27 -0.64
N ASN A 968 -40.40 10.14 -1.64
CA ASN A 968 -38.95 9.94 -1.45
C ASN A 968 -38.25 11.28 -1.23
N LYS A 969 -38.47 11.91 -0.07
CA LYS A 969 -37.85 13.18 0.30
C LYS A 969 -37.14 13.07 1.64
N HIS A 970 -35.96 13.66 1.75
CA HIS A 970 -35.31 13.87 3.03
C HIS A 970 -36.13 14.85 3.88
N VAL A 971 -36.84 14.32 4.89
CA VAL A 971 -37.56 15.10 5.92
C VAL A 971 -37.08 14.70 7.31
N GLY A 972 -37.32 15.58 8.29
CA GLY A 972 -37.08 15.28 9.70
C GLY A 972 -38.09 16.03 10.56
N ASP A 973 -39.24 15.40 10.81
CA ASP A 973 -40.34 15.98 11.55
C ASP A 973 -40.25 15.66 13.05
N VAL A 974 -40.92 16.49 13.86
CA VAL A 974 -41.19 16.12 15.26
C VAL A 974 -42.19 14.95 15.27
N PRO A 975 -41.94 13.88 16.04
CA PRO A 975 -42.86 12.75 16.11
C PRO A 975 -44.28 13.19 16.49
N ARG A 976 -45.29 12.71 15.75
CA ARG A 976 -46.72 13.04 15.98
C ARG A 976 -47.28 12.43 17.27
N VAL A 977 -46.64 11.37 17.75
CA VAL A 977 -46.95 10.69 19.01
C VAL A 977 -45.71 10.83 19.88
N PRO A 978 -45.84 11.10 21.20
CA PRO A 978 -44.71 11.02 22.11
C PRO A 978 -44.09 9.62 21.97
N VAL A 979 -42.90 9.55 21.38
CA VAL A 979 -42.09 8.35 21.42
C VAL A 979 -41.51 8.34 22.83
N TYR A 980 -42.06 7.47 23.67
CA TYR A 980 -41.61 7.31 25.05
C TYR A 980 -40.11 7.03 25.07
N ASN A 981 -39.42 7.74 25.97
CA ASN A 981 -38.23 7.20 26.63
C ASN A 981 -38.66 6.32 27.80
#